data_AF-A0A7D6CQ21-F1
#
_entry.id   AF-A0A7D6CQ21-F1
#
_cell.length_a   1.000
_cell.length_b   1.000
_cell.length_c   1.000
_cell.angle_alpha   90.00
_cell.angle_beta   90.00
_cell.angle_gamma   90.00
#
_symmetry.space_group_name_H-M   'P 1'
#
loop_
_entity.id
_entity.type
_entity.pdbx_description
1 polymer ?
#
loop_
_entity_poly.entity_id
_entity_poly.type
_entity_poly.pdbx_seq_one_letter_code
_entity_poly.pdbx_strand_id
1 'polypeptide(L)'
;MASKTDIHQSLFQLYEHYVGEPDSSKDVYGYWLFIVGYIIGAAGVATFVVGYAGEGNPYTLIRLSGVTAATGLAFCLLGIVLMLPVRRRGIQVSFVGLLISLGGVGFFAWAYPYNWRQLGTDYSVEVISVYTLGIGIIAGVTALVPVLTGQKGMFVEEEGKTEDPPILTGDATEGAQFAVFRDENGDWKWHVLHLEALAQSNESAVTRPDATAGIERVKSQISSAGLMELTTSAFRLYEDRDGTWQWTLARDDGSIVGSCAGEFDQRDGAEESVSFLKDRGPDADVIEIEGAAFTYEERRDQWYWQLVDDERTPLASSETGHSTQERAEEAARTFAERFDQARVLDVEHVGVELCERADGWTWRFVDADDAVVANSTDTFGSRRDAEKAADALLPALESASVTVAGEPTYELYESGEEWRYRLVDENEHVVARGPEGTPERDGSERWTDQFGENAREAVVVEIEDAEYEVYPANDASSGGSPASTPDDDLPATVDEPEPAADGGTTVDAAEAADTSPWHWRLVTDDRDVVAASTEPHGDAEAATTAIERVRQQASEAELIEFENAAFQVYEADSGEWRWRLIDEDGNVLADSGEEHTSRGDAAEAMMTLKEQAPNAELLEIDTAAFELFVNEDDEWGWRLIDEAGKLVAEDPATHPTRGAARQAMNRLLEHLDSDVRTMDRSIFQTYATDDWHWRFVMPSGETVAVAGEDHSTRDELVDSLDNVREAAASARRSTIGDVSVQLYGTDEWHFRLLDRDREEIADSAVSTADRQEAMAGVETLKSHALDAPIFSIEDAVIRLDGNDGWSWELVDRDRDVLAAAVGTAESKDDLLETVEVVRQLAPMAGRVDFDIASFELVADEDQRWRWRLIDEDGRTVASGSETHETVDAARKALEDVRELIELASILEIDSVSFELHTAEDGWVWQLIDEYGTTMAESTQTYENRTDAREAMNDVKAQAPDGWITFTE
;
A
#
# COMPACT_ATOMS: atom_id res chain seq x y z
N MET A 1 -27.20 -6.49 27.32
CA MET A 1 -26.45 -7.55 28.02
C MET A 1 -27.05 -7.68 29.41
N ALA A 2 -27.39 -8.88 29.88
CA ALA A 2 -27.86 -9.04 31.27
C ALA A 2 -26.71 -8.66 32.21
N SER A 3 -26.98 -7.85 33.25
CA SER A 3 -25.94 -7.47 34.20
C SER A 3 -25.39 -8.74 34.88
N LYS A 4 -24.14 -8.70 35.39
CA LYS A 4 -23.59 -9.83 36.17
C LYS A 4 -24.54 -10.26 37.30
N THR A 5 -25.30 -9.31 37.84
CA THR A 5 -26.30 -9.48 38.90
C THR A 5 -27.53 -10.26 38.42
N ASP A 6 -28.02 -9.99 37.20
CA ASP A 6 -29.17 -10.71 36.62
C ASP A 6 -28.85 -12.17 36.31
N ILE A 7 -27.65 -12.44 35.78
CA ILE A 7 -27.20 -13.80 35.50
C ILE A 7 -27.04 -14.56 36.82
N HIS A 8 -26.50 -13.90 37.85
CA HIS A 8 -26.35 -14.47 39.18
C HIS A 8 -27.71 -14.84 39.80
N GLN A 9 -28.67 -13.91 39.82
CA GLN A 9 -30.03 -14.18 40.33
C GLN A 9 -30.74 -15.27 39.53
N SER A 10 -30.62 -15.27 38.21
CA SER A 10 -31.24 -16.28 37.35
C SER A 10 -30.69 -17.69 37.61
N LEU A 11 -29.38 -17.86 37.78
CA LEU A 11 -28.77 -19.16 38.09
C LEU A 11 -29.23 -19.75 39.42
N PHE A 12 -29.46 -18.89 40.42
CA PHE A 12 -29.97 -19.26 41.74
C PHE A 12 -31.45 -19.64 41.68
N GLN A 13 -32.29 -18.83 41.03
CA GLN A 13 -33.71 -19.15 40.82
C GLN A 13 -33.89 -20.47 40.07
N LEU A 14 -33.06 -20.73 39.05
CA LEU A 14 -33.13 -21.96 38.28
C LEU A 14 -32.66 -23.18 39.10
N TYR A 15 -31.63 -23.01 39.94
CA TYR A 15 -31.20 -24.06 40.87
C TYR A 15 -32.29 -24.38 41.90
N GLU A 16 -32.89 -23.36 42.50
CA GLU A 16 -33.98 -23.52 43.46
C GLU A 16 -35.19 -24.23 42.85
N HIS A 17 -35.54 -23.88 41.61
CA HIS A 17 -36.65 -24.49 40.89
C HIS A 17 -36.44 -25.98 40.56
N TYR A 18 -35.20 -26.38 40.21
CA TYR A 18 -34.91 -27.74 39.74
C TYR A 18 -34.25 -28.66 40.79
N VAL A 19 -33.64 -28.11 41.83
CA VAL A 19 -32.87 -28.86 42.84
C VAL A 19 -33.42 -28.63 44.26
N GLY A 20 -33.65 -27.37 44.65
CA GLY A 20 -34.17 -26.96 45.97
C GLY A 20 -33.40 -25.78 46.59
N GLU A 21 -33.78 -25.35 47.80
CA GLU A 21 -33.13 -24.24 48.52
C GLU A 21 -31.62 -24.50 48.70
N PRO A 22 -30.74 -23.56 48.26
CA PRO A 22 -29.30 -23.73 48.39
C PRO A 22 -28.82 -23.47 49.82
N ASP A 23 -28.09 -24.42 50.40
CA ASP A 23 -27.42 -24.25 51.70
C ASP A 23 -26.21 -23.30 51.60
N SER A 24 -25.55 -23.23 50.43
CA SER A 24 -24.46 -22.30 50.16
C SER A 24 -24.42 -21.83 48.70
N SER A 25 -23.90 -20.63 48.45
CA SER A 25 -23.66 -20.13 47.09
C SER A 25 -22.76 -21.05 46.25
N LYS A 26 -21.87 -21.81 46.89
CA LYS A 26 -20.95 -22.75 46.23
C LYS A 26 -21.66 -23.94 45.59
N ASP A 27 -22.80 -24.38 46.14
CA ASP A 27 -23.54 -25.53 45.63
C ASP A 27 -24.17 -25.23 44.27
N VAL A 28 -24.70 -24.01 44.11
CA VAL A 28 -25.28 -23.51 42.86
C VAL A 28 -24.21 -23.40 41.77
N TYR A 29 -23.08 -22.78 42.08
CA TYR A 29 -21.97 -22.65 41.12
C TYR A 29 -21.34 -23.99 40.77
N GLY A 30 -21.20 -24.90 41.76
CA GLY A 30 -20.70 -26.25 41.54
C GLY A 30 -21.59 -27.05 40.59
N TYR A 31 -22.91 -26.95 40.76
CA TYR A 31 -23.90 -27.60 39.87
C TYR A 31 -23.77 -27.13 38.43
N TRP A 32 -23.80 -25.82 38.20
CA TRP A 32 -23.71 -25.28 36.85
C TRP A 32 -22.36 -25.55 36.19
N LEU A 33 -21.27 -25.47 36.95
CA LEU A 33 -19.93 -25.81 36.45
C LEU A 33 -19.85 -27.29 36.02
N PHE A 34 -20.48 -28.19 36.78
CA PHE A 34 -20.56 -29.60 36.43
C PHE A 34 -21.35 -29.82 35.12
N ILE A 35 -22.51 -29.17 34.97
CA ILE A 35 -23.37 -29.27 33.77
C ILE A 35 -22.66 -28.70 32.54
N VAL A 36 -22.04 -27.52 32.65
CA VAL A 36 -21.28 -26.90 31.55
C VAL A 36 -20.09 -27.77 31.17
N GLY A 37 -19.31 -28.23 32.15
CA GLY A 37 -18.21 -29.16 31.91
C GLY A 37 -18.66 -30.44 31.19
N TYR A 38 -19.83 -30.96 31.56
CA TYR A 38 -20.40 -32.17 30.96
C TYR A 38 -20.79 -31.93 29.50
N ILE A 39 -21.44 -30.80 29.19
CA ILE A 39 -21.81 -30.43 27.82
C ILE A 39 -20.55 -30.25 26.95
N ILE A 40 -19.54 -29.55 27.46
CA ILE A 40 -18.26 -29.36 26.76
C ILE A 40 -17.59 -30.71 26.52
N GLY A 41 -17.49 -31.56 27.54
CA GLY A 41 -16.90 -32.89 27.44
C GLY A 41 -17.63 -33.77 26.42
N ALA A 42 -18.97 -33.79 26.48
CA ALA A 42 -19.82 -34.54 25.55
C ALA A 42 -19.69 -34.03 24.11
N ALA A 43 -19.61 -32.70 23.91
CA ALA A 43 -19.36 -32.11 22.60
C ALA A 43 -17.99 -32.53 22.05
N GLY A 44 -16.93 -32.50 22.86
CA GLY A 44 -15.61 -32.97 22.46
C GLY A 44 -15.61 -34.43 22.01
N VAL A 45 -16.28 -35.31 22.76
CA VAL A 45 -16.45 -36.73 22.38
C VAL A 45 -17.28 -36.89 21.11
N ALA A 46 -18.38 -36.13 20.96
CA ALA A 46 -19.19 -36.16 19.75
C ALA A 46 -18.40 -35.72 18.51
N THR A 47 -17.60 -34.65 18.62
CA THR A 47 -16.70 -34.17 17.56
C THR A 47 -15.66 -35.23 17.20
N PHE A 48 -15.11 -35.96 18.18
CA PHE A 48 -14.20 -37.08 17.91
C PHE A 48 -14.88 -38.19 17.09
N VAL A 49 -16.10 -38.57 17.48
CA VAL A 49 -16.87 -39.63 16.80
C VAL A 49 -17.26 -39.23 15.38
N VAL A 50 -17.71 -37.98 15.18
CA VAL A 50 -18.05 -37.45 13.84
C VAL A 50 -16.80 -37.34 12.98
N GLY A 51 -15.69 -36.84 13.54
CA GLY A 51 -14.43 -36.71 12.83
C GLY A 51 -13.82 -38.04 12.39
N TYR A 52 -14.08 -39.13 13.12
CA TYR A 52 -13.66 -40.48 12.73
C TYR A 52 -14.45 -41.02 11.53
N ALA A 53 -15.65 -40.49 11.25
CA ALA A 53 -16.54 -40.96 10.19
C ALA A 53 -16.50 -40.14 8.89
N GLY A 54 -15.87 -38.96 8.88
CA GLY A 54 -15.82 -38.05 7.72
C GLY A 54 -14.47 -37.99 7.01
N GLU A 55 -14.44 -37.51 5.76
CA GLU A 55 -13.23 -37.29 4.94
C GLU A 55 -12.46 -35.98 5.28
N GLY A 56 -12.63 -35.45 6.49
CA GLY A 56 -11.98 -34.21 6.94
C GLY A 56 -10.50 -34.39 7.30
N ASN A 57 -9.76 -33.28 7.44
CA ASN A 57 -8.37 -33.31 7.90
C ASN A 57 -8.27 -33.97 9.30
N PRO A 58 -7.72 -35.18 9.42
CA PRO A 58 -7.85 -35.99 10.63
C PRO A 58 -7.11 -35.36 11.83
N TYR A 59 -6.06 -34.57 11.59
CA TYR A 59 -5.25 -33.99 12.67
C TYR A 59 -5.95 -32.84 13.39
N THR A 60 -6.61 -31.94 12.66
CA THR A 60 -7.28 -30.78 13.27
C THR A 60 -8.47 -31.21 14.12
N LEU A 61 -9.23 -32.21 13.66
CA LEU A 61 -10.39 -32.75 14.37
C LEU A 61 -9.99 -33.51 15.65
N ILE A 62 -8.89 -34.26 15.62
CA ILE A 62 -8.37 -34.95 16.81
C ILE A 62 -7.82 -33.94 17.83
N ARG A 63 -7.11 -32.91 17.38
CA ARG A 63 -6.64 -31.82 18.26
C ARG A 63 -7.80 -31.13 18.94
N LEU A 64 -8.80 -30.70 18.17
CA LEU A 64 -9.96 -29.97 18.69
C LEU A 64 -10.78 -30.83 19.65
N SER A 65 -11.10 -32.07 19.27
CA SER A 65 -11.87 -32.97 20.14
C SER A 65 -11.12 -33.35 21.42
N GLY A 66 -9.80 -33.56 21.35
CA GLY A 66 -8.96 -33.85 22.51
C GLY A 66 -8.91 -32.69 23.51
N VAL A 67 -8.75 -31.46 23.01
CA VAL A 67 -8.77 -30.23 23.84
C VAL A 67 -10.13 -30.05 24.51
N THR A 68 -11.22 -30.14 23.74
CA THR A 68 -12.56 -29.92 24.26
C THR A 68 -12.97 -31.01 25.26
N ALA A 69 -12.68 -32.28 24.99
CA ALA A 69 -13.02 -33.38 25.90
C ALA A 69 -12.23 -33.31 27.22
N ALA A 70 -10.94 -32.99 27.16
CA ALA A 70 -10.09 -32.86 28.35
C ALA A 70 -10.48 -31.66 29.21
N THR A 71 -10.77 -30.52 28.57
CA THR A 71 -11.24 -29.31 29.27
C THR A 71 -12.58 -29.58 29.98
N GLY A 72 -13.53 -30.21 29.31
CA GLY A 72 -14.82 -30.56 29.89
C GLY A 72 -14.71 -31.47 31.12
N LEU A 73 -13.84 -32.50 31.05
CA LEU A 73 -13.60 -33.40 32.17
C LEU A 73 -13.03 -32.67 33.41
N ALA A 74 -12.07 -31.76 33.20
CA ALA A 74 -11.47 -31.00 34.29
C ALA A 74 -12.50 -30.11 35.00
N PHE A 75 -13.39 -29.46 34.24
CA PHE A 75 -14.49 -28.67 34.80
C PHE A 75 -15.55 -29.52 35.52
N CYS A 76 -15.91 -30.69 35.00
CA CYS A 76 -16.81 -31.61 35.71
C CYS A 76 -16.27 -31.98 37.10
N LEU A 77 -14.98 -32.34 37.17
CA LEU A 77 -14.37 -32.73 38.44
C LEU A 77 -14.31 -31.57 39.43
N LEU A 78 -14.03 -30.35 38.96
CA LEU A 78 -14.08 -29.17 39.82
C LEU A 78 -15.50 -28.86 40.29
N GLY A 79 -16.50 -28.98 39.42
CA GLY A 79 -17.92 -28.84 39.78
C GLY A 79 -18.35 -29.78 40.89
N ILE A 80 -17.93 -31.06 40.81
CA ILE A 80 -18.16 -32.05 41.87
C ILE A 80 -17.47 -31.65 43.19
N VAL A 81 -16.24 -31.12 43.14
CA VAL A 81 -15.56 -30.67 44.36
C VAL A 81 -16.29 -29.50 45.01
N LEU A 82 -16.81 -28.55 44.23
CA LEU A 82 -17.54 -27.39 44.74
C LEU A 82 -18.86 -27.77 45.43
N MET A 83 -19.45 -28.90 45.06
CA MET A 83 -20.65 -29.48 45.70
C MET A 83 -20.35 -30.32 46.95
N LEU A 84 -19.07 -30.59 47.22
CA LEU A 84 -18.68 -31.31 48.43
C LEU A 84 -18.41 -30.30 49.55
N PRO A 85 -18.66 -30.67 50.82
CA PRO A 85 -18.42 -29.79 51.98
C PRO A 85 -16.92 -29.66 52.25
N VAL A 86 -16.21 -28.93 51.39
CA VAL A 86 -14.76 -28.75 51.42
C VAL A 86 -14.43 -27.32 51.84
N ARG A 87 -13.55 -27.16 52.83
CA ARG A 87 -13.05 -25.83 53.23
C ARG A 87 -12.36 -25.10 52.06
N ARG A 88 -12.28 -23.76 52.14
CA ARG A 88 -11.63 -22.89 51.15
C ARG A 88 -10.26 -23.40 50.66
N ARG A 89 -9.44 -24.00 51.53
CA ARG A 89 -8.14 -24.57 51.15
C ARG A 89 -8.24 -25.75 50.18
N GLY A 90 -9.24 -26.63 50.34
CA GLY A 90 -9.44 -27.74 49.41
C GLY A 90 -9.94 -27.25 48.04
N ILE A 91 -10.73 -26.17 48.02
CA ILE A 91 -11.13 -25.49 46.77
C ILE A 91 -9.91 -24.87 46.08
N GLN A 92 -9.03 -24.18 46.82
CA GLN A 92 -7.78 -23.63 46.28
C GLN A 92 -6.89 -24.72 45.68
N VAL A 93 -6.73 -25.85 46.37
CA VAL A 93 -5.95 -27.00 45.86
C VAL A 93 -6.57 -27.57 44.58
N SER A 94 -7.89 -27.71 44.52
CA SER A 94 -8.57 -28.15 43.30
C SER A 94 -8.48 -27.14 42.15
N PHE A 95 -8.45 -25.84 42.45
CA PHE A 95 -8.22 -24.81 41.43
C PHE A 95 -6.79 -24.88 40.88
N VAL A 96 -5.79 -25.11 41.74
CA VAL A 96 -4.41 -25.38 41.30
C VAL A 96 -4.36 -26.64 40.43
N GLY A 97 -5.07 -27.71 40.82
CA GLY A 97 -5.23 -28.91 40.00
C GLY A 97 -5.87 -28.63 38.64
N LEU A 98 -6.89 -27.76 38.58
CA LEU A 98 -7.52 -27.31 37.33
C LEU A 98 -6.51 -26.57 36.44
N LEU A 99 -5.76 -25.60 36.98
CA LEU A 99 -4.76 -24.86 36.21
C LEU A 99 -3.67 -25.77 35.64
N ILE A 100 -3.18 -26.73 36.44
CA ILE A 100 -2.22 -27.74 35.97
C ILE A 100 -2.84 -28.59 34.85
N SER A 101 -4.11 -28.99 34.99
CA SER A 101 -4.82 -29.76 33.96
C SER A 101 -4.94 -28.96 32.66
N LEU A 102 -5.41 -27.70 32.73
CA LEU A 102 -5.53 -26.82 31.56
C LEU A 102 -4.18 -26.52 30.92
N GLY A 103 -3.11 -26.37 31.71
CA GLY A 103 -1.74 -26.29 31.20
C GLY A 103 -1.34 -27.54 30.41
N GLY A 104 -1.71 -28.74 30.90
CA GLY A 104 -1.55 -29.99 30.16
C GLY A 104 -2.35 -30.04 28.86
N VAL A 105 -3.58 -29.51 28.85
CA VAL A 105 -4.42 -29.40 27.63
C VAL A 105 -3.81 -28.44 26.61
N GLY A 106 -3.32 -27.28 27.05
CA GLY A 106 -2.62 -26.32 26.20
C GLY A 106 -1.34 -26.92 25.61
N PHE A 107 -0.57 -27.65 26.44
CA PHE A 107 0.63 -28.35 25.98
C PHE A 107 0.31 -29.44 24.95
N PHE A 108 -0.79 -30.19 25.13
CA PHE A 108 -1.31 -31.12 24.11
C PHE A 108 -1.63 -30.41 22.80
N ALA A 109 -2.34 -29.27 22.86
CA ALA A 109 -2.71 -28.51 21.68
C ALA A 109 -1.49 -28.04 20.89
N TRP A 110 -0.40 -27.66 21.56
CA TRP A 110 0.84 -27.24 20.92
C TRP A 110 1.65 -28.42 20.36
N ALA A 111 1.78 -29.52 21.11
CA ALA A 111 2.60 -30.67 20.71
C ALA A 111 1.98 -31.48 19.57
N TYR A 112 0.64 -31.53 19.48
CA TYR A 112 -0.07 -32.31 18.46
C TYR A 112 -0.22 -31.53 17.13
N PRO A 113 0.00 -32.14 15.94
CA PRO A 113 0.34 -33.55 15.70
C PRO A 113 1.84 -33.85 15.61
N TYR A 114 2.68 -32.84 15.42
CA TYR A 114 4.05 -33.02 14.92
C TYR A 114 5.07 -33.53 15.95
N ASN A 115 4.79 -33.39 17.24
CA ASN A 115 5.66 -33.79 18.35
C ASN A 115 4.97 -34.81 19.29
N TRP A 116 4.12 -35.68 18.72
CA TRP A 116 3.23 -36.57 19.46
C TRP A 116 3.31 -38.01 18.93
N ARG A 117 3.52 -39.00 19.81
CA ARG A 117 3.57 -40.45 19.47
C ARG A 117 4.59 -40.76 18.37
N GLN A 118 5.87 -40.58 18.68
CA GLN A 118 7.03 -40.89 17.83
C GLN A 118 7.17 -40.06 16.54
N LEU A 119 6.37 -39.01 16.38
CA LEU A 119 6.61 -37.93 15.42
C LEU A 119 7.45 -36.85 16.11
N GLY A 120 8.53 -36.39 15.48
CA GLY A 120 9.38 -35.31 16.00
C GLY A 120 10.05 -35.62 17.34
N THR A 121 10.09 -34.63 18.24
CA THR A 121 10.48 -34.83 19.64
C THR A 121 9.24 -35.26 20.41
N ASP A 122 9.15 -36.54 20.80
CA ASP A 122 7.91 -37.09 21.38
C ASP A 122 7.68 -36.58 22.81
N TYR A 123 6.77 -35.61 22.97
CA TYR A 123 6.35 -35.04 24.26
C TYR A 123 5.11 -35.74 24.86
N SER A 124 4.70 -36.89 24.33
CA SER A 124 3.45 -37.53 24.75
C SER A 124 3.42 -37.91 26.22
N VAL A 125 4.56 -38.32 26.79
CA VAL A 125 4.66 -38.68 28.21
C VAL A 125 4.54 -37.44 29.10
N GLU A 126 5.21 -36.36 28.74
CA GLU A 126 5.24 -35.11 29.49
C GLU A 126 3.85 -34.47 29.54
N VAL A 127 3.19 -34.35 28.38
CA VAL A 127 1.81 -33.82 28.27
C VAL A 127 0.84 -34.64 29.12
N ILE A 128 0.85 -35.97 28.99
CA ILE A 128 -0.06 -36.86 29.75
C ILE A 128 0.24 -36.77 31.25
N SER A 129 1.51 -36.66 31.63
CA SER A 129 1.92 -36.54 33.04
C SER A 129 1.41 -35.25 33.67
N VAL A 130 1.54 -34.11 32.98
CA VAL A 130 1.03 -32.82 33.47
C VAL A 130 -0.48 -32.85 33.63
N TYR A 131 -1.20 -33.33 32.61
CA TYR A 131 -2.66 -33.41 32.67
C TYR A 131 -3.14 -34.36 33.77
N THR A 132 -2.51 -35.53 33.89
CA THR A 132 -2.87 -36.53 34.91
C THR A 132 -2.53 -36.05 36.32
N LEU A 133 -1.44 -35.30 36.50
CA LEU A 133 -1.10 -34.68 37.78
C LEU A 133 -2.19 -33.68 38.21
N GLY A 134 -2.63 -32.81 37.31
CA GLY A 134 -3.70 -31.85 37.58
C GLY A 134 -5.01 -32.54 37.95
N ILE A 135 -5.46 -33.51 37.13
CA ILE A 135 -6.67 -34.29 37.39
C ILE A 135 -6.54 -35.10 38.69
N GLY A 136 -5.35 -35.65 38.96
CA GLY A 136 -5.05 -36.40 40.18
C GLY A 136 -5.12 -35.55 41.44
N ILE A 137 -4.75 -34.26 41.37
CA ILE A 137 -4.93 -33.31 42.47
C ILE A 137 -6.43 -33.06 42.72
N ILE A 138 -7.21 -32.78 41.67
CA ILE A 138 -8.67 -32.53 41.80
C ILE A 138 -9.37 -33.78 42.34
N ALA A 139 -9.14 -34.95 41.72
CA ALA A 139 -9.74 -36.22 42.13
C ALA A 139 -9.23 -36.67 43.52
N GLY A 140 -7.99 -36.33 43.87
CA GLY A 140 -7.42 -36.60 45.18
C GLY A 140 -8.16 -35.86 46.29
N VAL A 141 -8.55 -34.60 46.06
CA VAL A 141 -9.42 -33.85 46.99
C VAL A 141 -10.77 -34.56 47.15
N THR A 142 -11.40 -35.00 46.05
CA THR A 142 -12.66 -35.75 46.06
C THR A 142 -12.55 -37.09 46.80
N ALA A 143 -11.47 -37.84 46.59
CA ALA A 143 -11.25 -39.16 47.18
C ALA A 143 -10.82 -39.12 48.66
N LEU A 144 -10.26 -37.99 49.13
CA LEU A 144 -9.92 -37.79 50.53
C LEU A 144 -11.17 -37.54 51.41
N VAL A 145 -12.28 -37.09 50.81
CA VAL A 145 -13.51 -36.74 51.53
C VAL A 145 -14.05 -37.90 52.38
N PRO A 146 -14.17 -39.16 51.90
CA PRO A 146 -14.68 -40.26 52.72
C PRO A 146 -13.67 -40.85 53.71
N VAL A 147 -12.37 -40.61 53.55
CA VAL A 147 -11.31 -41.21 54.39
C VAL A 147 -10.97 -40.33 55.60
N LEU A 148 -11.20 -39.02 55.51
CA LEU A 148 -10.94 -38.05 56.57
C LEU A 148 -12.14 -37.75 57.49
N THR A 149 -13.31 -38.36 57.24
CA THR A 149 -14.56 -38.18 58.01
C THR A 149 -14.56 -38.84 59.40
N GLY A 150 -13.41 -39.31 59.88
CA GLY A 150 -13.21 -39.77 61.25
C GLY A 150 -12.96 -38.61 62.23
N GLN A 151 -14.02 -37.93 62.66
CA GLN A 151 -14.20 -37.14 63.90
C GLN A 151 -13.11 -36.14 64.39
N LYS A 152 -12.04 -35.84 63.64
CA LYS A 152 -11.07 -34.75 63.97
C LYS A 152 -10.16 -34.36 62.77
N GLY A 153 -10.76 -33.89 61.67
CA GLY A 153 -10.05 -33.43 60.46
C GLY A 153 -10.09 -31.92 60.26
N MET A 154 -8.97 -31.30 59.86
CA MET A 154 -8.74 -29.86 59.65
C MET A 154 -9.54 -29.21 58.48
N PHE A 155 -10.57 -29.87 57.93
CA PHE A 155 -11.14 -29.51 56.61
C PHE A 155 -12.68 -29.52 56.45
N VAL A 156 -13.47 -29.53 57.54
CA VAL A 156 -14.95 -29.41 57.46
C VAL A 156 -15.49 -28.44 58.54
N GLU A 157 -16.48 -27.61 58.22
CA GLU A 157 -17.25 -26.79 59.18
C GLU A 157 -18.42 -27.62 59.76
N GLU A 158 -18.69 -27.48 61.06
CA GLU A 158 -19.86 -28.09 61.69
C GLU A 158 -21.11 -27.27 61.35
N GLU A 159 -21.89 -27.67 60.36
CA GLU A 159 -23.24 -27.13 60.16
C GLU A 159 -24.25 -27.93 60.98
N GLY A 160 -24.66 -27.32 62.09
CA GLY A 160 -25.70 -27.82 62.98
C GLY A 160 -27.05 -27.77 62.29
N LYS A 161 -27.74 -28.91 62.25
CA LYS A 161 -29.18 -28.96 62.02
C LYS A 161 -29.89 -28.24 63.17
N THR A 162 -30.34 -27.00 62.97
CA THR A 162 -31.36 -26.39 63.83
C THR A 162 -32.72 -26.89 63.36
N GLU A 163 -33.41 -27.61 64.26
CA GLU A 163 -34.85 -27.86 64.13
C GLU A 163 -35.57 -26.53 64.39
N ASP A 164 -35.86 -25.77 63.34
CA ASP A 164 -36.70 -24.57 63.45
C ASP A 164 -38.19 -24.87 63.13
N PRO A 165 -39.13 -24.23 63.85
CA PRO A 165 -40.57 -24.48 63.75
C PRO A 165 -41.19 -24.00 62.42
N PRO A 166 -42.42 -24.44 62.09
CA PRO A 166 -43.08 -24.09 60.83
C PRO A 166 -43.40 -22.59 60.72
N ILE A 167 -43.20 -22.11 59.49
CA ILE A 167 -43.40 -20.75 58.97
C ILE A 167 -44.84 -20.27 59.23
N LEU A 168 -45.01 -19.05 59.74
CA LEU A 168 -46.30 -18.38 59.86
C LEU A 168 -46.47 -17.39 58.70
N THR A 169 -47.62 -17.45 58.02
CA THR A 169 -47.99 -16.61 56.87
C THR A 169 -48.72 -15.33 57.32
N GLY A 170 -48.31 -14.15 56.83
CA GLY A 170 -48.97 -12.85 57.05
C GLY A 170 -48.23 -11.67 56.40
N ASP A 171 -48.93 -10.55 56.18
CA ASP A 171 -48.43 -9.32 55.52
C ASP A 171 -47.10 -8.82 56.12
N ALA A 172 -46.14 -8.50 55.24
CA ALA A 172 -44.72 -8.29 55.57
C ALA A 172 -44.41 -7.06 56.46
N THR A 173 -45.39 -6.19 56.73
CA THR A 173 -45.19 -4.93 57.47
C THR A 173 -45.95 -4.84 58.79
N GLU A 174 -47.03 -5.60 58.98
CA GLU A 174 -47.83 -5.60 60.20
C GLU A 174 -48.26 -7.02 60.61
N GLY A 175 -47.94 -7.40 61.85
CA GLY A 175 -48.26 -8.72 62.40
C GLY A 175 -48.76 -8.66 63.84
N ALA A 176 -49.39 -9.75 64.29
CA ALA A 176 -49.74 -9.94 65.68
C ALA A 176 -49.16 -11.28 66.19
N GLN A 177 -48.23 -11.22 67.15
CA GLN A 177 -47.59 -12.40 67.73
C GLN A 177 -48.08 -12.64 69.15
N PHE A 178 -48.41 -13.88 69.48
CA PHE A 178 -48.73 -14.27 70.85
C PHE A 178 -47.45 -14.65 71.60
N ALA A 179 -46.95 -13.77 72.46
CA ALA A 179 -45.86 -14.09 73.36
C ALA A 179 -46.40 -14.81 74.59
N VAL A 180 -46.14 -16.12 74.70
CA VAL A 180 -46.51 -16.94 75.85
C VAL A 180 -45.31 -17.05 76.78
N PHE A 181 -45.43 -16.53 78.00
CA PHE A 181 -44.37 -16.54 79.00
C PHE A 181 -44.85 -17.15 80.30
N ARG A 182 -43.90 -17.66 81.09
CA ARG A 182 -44.17 -18.06 82.47
C ARG A 182 -44.02 -16.86 83.37
N ASP A 183 -45.04 -16.59 84.18
CA ASP A 183 -44.90 -15.63 85.27
C ASP A 183 -44.05 -16.20 86.41
N GLU A 184 -43.73 -15.37 87.40
CA GLU A 184 -42.86 -15.72 88.53
C GLU A 184 -43.37 -16.91 89.37
N ASN A 185 -44.64 -17.32 89.21
CA ASN A 185 -45.24 -18.47 89.90
C ASN A 185 -45.23 -19.75 89.05
N GLY A 186 -44.72 -19.69 87.81
CA GLY A 186 -44.67 -20.81 86.87
C GLY A 186 -45.96 -21.01 86.06
N ASP A 187 -46.93 -20.11 86.20
CA ASP A 187 -48.18 -20.11 85.43
C ASP A 187 -47.96 -19.48 84.05
N TRP A 188 -48.65 -20.02 83.03
CA TRP A 188 -48.55 -19.54 81.66
C TRP A 188 -49.47 -18.34 81.44
N LYS A 189 -48.91 -17.22 80.97
CA LYS A 189 -49.63 -16.06 80.48
C LYS A 189 -49.28 -15.80 79.04
N TRP A 190 -50.20 -15.19 78.31
CA TRP A 190 -49.99 -14.78 76.93
C TRP A 190 -50.27 -13.29 76.79
N HIS A 191 -49.46 -12.60 76.00
CA HIS A 191 -49.72 -11.26 75.50
C HIS A 191 -49.84 -11.32 73.98
N VAL A 192 -50.71 -10.51 73.39
CA VAL A 192 -50.67 -10.23 71.95
C VAL A 192 -49.76 -9.02 71.77
N LEU A 193 -48.67 -9.22 71.06
CA LEU A 193 -47.76 -8.17 70.63
C LEU A 193 -48.19 -7.77 69.21
N HIS A 194 -48.48 -6.49 69.01
CA HIS A 194 -48.55 -5.92 67.67
C HIS A 194 -47.09 -5.69 67.24
N LEU A 195 -46.67 -6.39 66.20
CA LEU A 195 -45.36 -6.24 65.60
C LEU A 195 -45.54 -5.37 64.38
N GLU A 196 -44.89 -4.22 64.42
CA GLU A 196 -44.82 -3.27 63.32
C GLU A 196 -43.37 -3.26 62.84
N ALA A 197 -43.15 -3.37 61.54
CA ALA A 197 -41.81 -3.23 61.00
C ALA A 197 -41.36 -1.78 61.27
N LEU A 198 -40.26 -1.61 62.02
CA LEU A 198 -39.68 -0.29 62.32
C LEU A 198 -38.60 0.11 61.33
N ALA A 199 -37.98 -0.88 60.68
CA ALA A 199 -36.84 -0.70 59.80
C ALA A 199 -36.80 -1.80 58.75
N GLN A 200 -36.29 -1.46 57.56
CA GLN A 200 -35.99 -2.43 56.51
C GLN A 200 -34.49 -2.36 56.16
N SER A 201 -33.91 -3.49 55.78
CA SER A 201 -32.54 -3.50 55.24
C SER A 201 -32.53 -2.91 53.84
N ASN A 202 -31.51 -2.14 53.52
CA ASN A 202 -31.35 -1.58 52.17
C ASN A 202 -30.84 -2.64 51.17
N GLU A 203 -30.06 -3.62 51.64
CA GLU A 203 -29.57 -4.73 50.83
C GLU A 203 -30.46 -5.98 50.95
N SER A 204 -30.65 -6.69 49.84
CA SER A 204 -31.30 -8.01 49.80
C SER A 204 -30.28 -9.13 49.92
N ALA A 205 -30.56 -10.15 50.74
CA ALA A 205 -29.73 -11.34 50.84
C ALA A 205 -30.33 -12.51 50.05
N VAL A 206 -29.52 -13.17 49.21
CA VAL A 206 -29.96 -14.26 48.31
C VAL A 206 -30.10 -15.59 49.05
N THR A 207 -29.42 -15.78 50.18
CA THR A 207 -29.51 -16.99 51.01
C THR A 207 -29.89 -16.66 52.45
N ARG A 208 -30.58 -17.60 53.12
CA ARG A 208 -30.95 -17.46 54.53
C ARG A 208 -29.72 -17.24 55.44
N PRO A 209 -28.58 -17.93 55.27
CA PRO A 209 -27.36 -17.64 56.02
C PRO A 209 -26.86 -16.20 55.83
N ASP A 210 -26.88 -15.67 54.61
CA ASP A 210 -26.45 -14.30 54.32
C ASP A 210 -27.39 -13.27 54.96
N ALA A 211 -28.71 -13.53 54.92
CA ALA A 211 -29.71 -12.70 55.59
C ALA A 211 -29.49 -12.66 57.11
N THR A 212 -29.21 -13.83 57.70
CA THR A 212 -28.94 -13.97 59.13
C THR A 212 -27.66 -13.21 59.52
N ALA A 213 -26.60 -13.34 58.72
CA ALA A 213 -25.35 -12.63 58.94
C ALA A 213 -25.52 -11.10 58.83
N GLY A 214 -26.36 -10.62 57.90
CA GLY A 214 -26.74 -9.21 57.79
C GLY A 214 -27.48 -8.71 59.02
N ILE A 215 -28.46 -9.47 59.52
CA ILE A 215 -29.23 -9.12 60.74
C ILE A 215 -28.30 -9.04 61.97
N GLU A 216 -27.43 -10.03 62.16
CA GLU A 216 -26.49 -10.04 63.29
C GLU A 216 -25.48 -8.88 63.22
N ARG A 217 -25.07 -8.47 62.00
CA ARG A 217 -24.25 -7.27 61.79
C ARG A 217 -24.97 -6.01 62.24
N VAL A 218 -26.21 -5.81 61.78
CA VAL A 218 -27.05 -4.66 62.14
C VAL A 218 -27.29 -4.63 63.66
N LYS A 219 -27.64 -5.77 64.30
CA LYS A 219 -27.82 -5.85 65.76
C LYS A 219 -26.55 -5.45 66.53
N SER A 220 -25.40 -5.94 66.09
CA SER A 220 -24.11 -5.64 66.72
C SER A 220 -23.76 -4.16 66.62
N GLN A 221 -24.16 -3.49 65.54
CA GLN A 221 -23.79 -2.10 65.24
C GLN A 221 -24.78 -1.06 65.76
N ILE A 222 -26.08 -1.37 65.82
CA ILE A 222 -27.12 -0.47 66.36
C ILE A 222 -26.80 -0.03 67.80
N SER A 223 -26.29 -0.94 68.62
CA SER A 223 -25.96 -0.65 70.03
C SER A 223 -24.90 0.44 70.19
N SER A 224 -23.94 0.49 69.26
CA SER A 224 -22.85 1.47 69.23
C SER A 224 -23.15 2.70 68.38
N ALA A 225 -24.25 2.71 67.62
CA ALA A 225 -24.51 3.74 66.63
C ALA A 225 -24.67 5.15 67.25
N GLY A 226 -23.95 6.15 66.72
CA GLY A 226 -24.12 7.56 67.07
C GLY A 226 -25.49 8.11 66.65
N LEU A 227 -25.88 9.25 67.23
CA LEU A 227 -27.06 10.02 66.79
C LEU A 227 -26.53 11.29 66.12
N MET A 228 -26.69 11.42 64.80
CA MET A 228 -26.18 12.56 64.04
C MET A 228 -27.33 13.34 63.38
N GLU A 229 -27.38 14.65 63.63
CA GLU A 229 -28.39 15.55 63.06
C GLU A 229 -27.68 16.64 62.26
N LEU A 230 -28.00 16.73 60.96
CA LEU A 230 -27.53 17.80 60.09
C LEU A 230 -28.47 19.00 60.24
N THR A 231 -27.99 20.05 60.91
CA THR A 231 -28.75 21.30 61.07
C THR A 231 -28.41 22.34 59.99
N THR A 232 -27.37 22.08 59.20
CA THR A 232 -26.88 22.92 58.10
C THR A 232 -26.21 22.02 57.07
N SER A 233 -25.84 22.55 55.90
CA SER A 233 -25.10 21.79 54.90
C SER A 233 -23.76 21.31 55.45
N ALA A 234 -23.30 20.15 54.98
CA ALA A 234 -22.04 19.59 55.44
C ALA A 234 -21.33 18.77 54.38
N PHE A 235 -20.01 18.88 54.35
CA PHE A 235 -19.11 17.91 53.74
C PHE A 235 -18.92 16.74 54.69
N ARG A 236 -19.36 15.56 54.30
CA ARG A 236 -19.21 14.31 55.04
C ARG A 236 -18.00 13.57 54.50
N LEU A 237 -16.96 13.41 55.32
CA LEU A 237 -15.76 12.63 55.00
C LEU A 237 -15.88 11.25 55.64
N TYR A 238 -15.60 10.20 54.88
CA TYR A 238 -15.64 8.82 55.36
C TYR A 238 -14.55 7.99 54.67
N GLU A 239 -14.09 6.94 55.35
CA GLU A 239 -13.20 5.92 54.79
C GLU A 239 -14.07 4.81 54.19
N ASP A 240 -13.88 4.45 52.93
CA ASP A 240 -14.53 3.32 52.27
C ASP A 240 -13.84 1.99 52.64
N ARG A 241 -14.48 0.86 52.34
CA ARG A 241 -14.06 -0.50 52.74
C ARG A 241 -12.67 -0.90 52.24
N ASP A 242 -12.19 -0.24 51.19
CA ASP A 242 -10.87 -0.46 50.60
C ASP A 242 -9.77 0.44 51.23
N GLY A 243 -10.11 1.25 52.23
CA GLY A 243 -9.19 2.13 52.96
C GLY A 243 -8.98 3.50 52.30
N THR A 244 -9.74 3.80 51.27
CA THR A 244 -9.72 5.08 50.56
C THR A 244 -10.72 6.04 51.18
N TRP A 245 -10.38 7.32 51.24
CA TRP A 245 -11.21 8.38 51.77
C TRP A 245 -12.04 8.99 50.65
N GLN A 246 -13.29 9.32 50.96
CA GLN A 246 -14.22 10.00 50.05
C GLN A 246 -14.94 11.12 50.81
N TRP A 247 -15.58 12.02 50.06
CA TRP A 247 -16.47 13.01 50.65
C TRP A 247 -17.74 13.22 49.85
N THR A 248 -18.84 13.53 50.55
CA THR A 248 -20.12 13.97 49.96
C THR A 248 -20.57 15.30 50.54
N LEU A 249 -21.13 16.18 49.71
CA LEU A 249 -21.77 17.42 50.13
C LEU A 249 -23.26 17.17 50.30
N ALA A 250 -23.75 17.32 51.52
CA ALA A 250 -25.16 17.15 51.86
C ALA A 250 -25.82 18.45 52.31
N ARG A 251 -27.12 18.59 52.00
CA ARG A 251 -27.99 19.64 52.56
C ARG A 251 -28.38 19.32 54.01
N ASP A 252 -29.05 20.27 54.64
CA ASP A 252 -29.62 20.14 56.00
C ASP A 252 -30.84 19.21 56.08
N ASP A 253 -31.36 18.76 54.93
CA ASP A 253 -32.40 17.77 54.81
C ASP A 253 -31.88 16.34 54.57
N GLY A 254 -30.55 16.18 54.51
CA GLY A 254 -29.87 14.91 54.31
C GLY A 254 -29.66 14.51 52.84
N SER A 255 -30.18 15.26 51.87
CA SER A 255 -29.96 15.01 50.43
C SER A 255 -28.52 15.31 50.03
N ILE A 256 -27.95 14.48 49.15
CA ILE A 256 -26.59 14.63 48.63
C ILE A 256 -26.65 15.41 47.31
N VAL A 257 -25.90 16.51 47.24
CA VAL A 257 -25.88 17.41 46.07
C VAL A 257 -24.58 17.32 45.28
N GLY A 258 -23.51 16.83 45.89
CA GLY A 258 -22.24 16.62 45.22
C GLY A 258 -21.37 15.60 45.94
N SER A 259 -20.40 15.06 45.21
CA SER A 259 -19.42 14.10 45.70
C SER A 259 -18.04 14.41 45.15
N CYS A 260 -17.01 13.88 45.80
CA CYS A 260 -15.66 13.85 45.22
C CYS A 260 -15.65 13.07 43.91
N ALA A 261 -14.82 13.50 42.96
CA ALA A 261 -14.67 12.82 41.68
C ALA A 261 -13.70 11.63 41.74
N GLY A 262 -12.92 11.51 42.82
CA GLY A 262 -11.95 10.45 43.02
C GLY A 262 -11.82 10.05 44.49
N GLU A 263 -11.05 9.00 44.71
CA GLU A 263 -10.72 8.43 46.01
C GLU A 263 -9.37 8.96 46.51
N PHE A 264 -9.22 9.13 47.82
CA PHE A 264 -8.01 9.66 48.43
C PHE A 264 -7.35 8.61 49.33
N ASP A 265 -6.05 8.35 49.18
CA ASP A 265 -5.36 7.35 50.03
C ASP A 265 -5.34 7.72 51.53
N GLN A 266 -5.50 9.01 51.83
CA GLN A 266 -5.42 9.56 53.18
C GLN A 266 -6.49 10.62 53.38
N ARG A 267 -7.00 10.72 54.62
CA ARG A 267 -7.92 11.75 55.11
C ARG A 267 -7.53 13.16 54.66
N ASP A 268 -6.25 13.50 54.81
CA ASP A 268 -5.74 14.83 54.48
C ASP A 268 -5.97 15.20 53.01
N GLY A 269 -5.95 14.22 52.09
CA GLY A 269 -6.25 14.44 50.68
C GLY A 269 -7.73 14.74 50.42
N ALA A 270 -8.64 14.06 51.13
CA ALA A 270 -10.07 14.37 51.06
C ALA A 270 -10.38 15.75 51.65
N GLU A 271 -9.74 16.11 52.77
CA GLU A 271 -9.87 17.42 53.41
C GLU A 271 -9.28 18.55 52.54
N GLU A 272 -8.17 18.30 51.84
CA GLU A 272 -7.56 19.23 50.88
C GLU A 272 -8.50 19.46 49.67
N SER A 273 -9.13 18.41 49.15
CA SER A 273 -10.13 18.50 48.07
C SER A 273 -11.35 19.33 48.49
N VAL A 274 -11.87 19.13 49.71
CA VAL A 274 -12.96 19.94 50.26
C VAL A 274 -12.52 21.39 50.46
N SER A 275 -11.31 21.61 50.96
CA SER A 275 -10.75 22.96 51.16
C SER A 275 -10.61 23.70 49.83
N PHE A 276 -10.11 23.03 48.79
CA PHE A 276 -10.05 23.56 47.43
C PHE A 276 -11.44 23.98 46.92
N LEU A 277 -12.45 23.11 47.08
CA LEU A 277 -13.81 23.42 46.67
C LEU A 277 -14.41 24.59 47.47
N LYS A 278 -14.14 24.69 48.78
CA LYS A 278 -14.59 25.81 49.62
C LYS A 278 -13.91 27.14 49.27
N ASP A 279 -12.62 27.10 48.91
CA ASP A 279 -11.84 28.30 48.62
C ASP A 279 -12.06 28.82 47.20
N ARG A 280 -12.22 27.91 46.22
CA ARG A 280 -12.32 28.25 44.78
C ARG A 280 -13.73 28.16 44.24
N GLY A 281 -14.55 27.25 44.74
CA GLY A 281 -15.88 26.95 44.20
C GLY A 281 -16.81 28.16 44.13
N PRO A 282 -17.01 28.93 45.22
CA PRO A 282 -17.99 30.02 45.21
C PRO A 282 -17.76 31.06 44.11
N ASP A 283 -16.50 31.39 43.83
CA ASP A 283 -16.06 32.38 42.85
C ASP A 283 -15.62 31.77 41.49
N ALA A 284 -15.71 30.45 41.31
CA ALA A 284 -15.29 29.77 40.08
C ALA A 284 -16.11 30.24 38.87
N ASP A 285 -15.52 30.30 37.68
CA ASP A 285 -16.24 30.62 36.45
C ASP A 285 -17.12 29.43 36.00
N VAL A 286 -18.11 29.67 35.13
CA VAL A 286 -18.93 28.60 34.54
C VAL A 286 -18.58 28.46 33.06
N ILE A 287 -18.13 27.26 32.69
CA ILE A 287 -17.79 26.84 31.34
C ILE A 287 -18.96 26.06 30.75
N GLU A 288 -19.35 26.42 29.53
CA GLU A 288 -20.37 25.71 28.74
C GLU A 288 -19.76 25.43 27.35
N ILE A 289 -19.53 24.15 27.05
CA ILE A 289 -19.03 23.71 25.73
C ILE A 289 -20.26 23.30 24.90
N GLU A 290 -20.65 24.16 23.96
CA GLU A 290 -21.71 23.83 22.99
C GLU A 290 -21.10 23.06 21.81
N GLY A 291 -20.94 21.75 21.97
CA GLY A 291 -20.43 20.83 20.95
C GLY A 291 -18.90 20.78 20.83
N ALA A 292 -18.21 21.92 20.77
CA ALA A 292 -16.75 21.96 20.80
C ALA A 292 -16.18 23.28 21.33
N ALA A 293 -14.93 23.24 21.76
CA ALA A 293 -14.18 24.41 22.22
C ALA A 293 -12.69 24.33 21.85
N PHE A 294 -12.09 25.50 21.64
CA PHE A 294 -10.64 25.66 21.62
C PHE A 294 -10.12 25.92 23.03
N THR A 295 -9.12 25.14 23.38
CA THR A 295 -8.38 25.19 24.65
C THR A 295 -6.94 25.59 24.35
N TYR A 296 -6.26 26.21 25.31
CA TYR A 296 -4.92 26.75 25.13
C TYR A 296 -4.03 26.31 26.28
N GLU A 297 -2.84 25.78 25.98
CA GLU A 297 -1.89 25.31 27.00
C GLU A 297 -0.51 25.90 26.73
N GLU A 298 0.16 26.38 27.78
CA GLU A 298 1.55 26.81 27.72
C GLU A 298 2.51 25.65 28.03
N ARG A 299 3.30 25.25 27.02
CA ARG A 299 4.35 24.23 27.14
C ARG A 299 5.70 24.84 26.76
N ARG A 300 6.65 24.85 27.71
CA ARG A 300 8.03 25.34 27.48
C ARG A 300 8.08 26.77 26.90
N ASP A 301 7.34 27.70 27.48
CA ASP A 301 7.23 29.12 27.03
C ASP A 301 6.62 29.29 25.62
N GLN A 302 5.89 28.28 25.12
CA GLN A 302 5.14 28.33 23.87
C GLN A 302 3.69 27.90 24.10
N TRP A 303 2.78 28.57 23.41
CA TRP A 303 1.34 28.35 23.49
C TRP A 303 0.87 27.43 22.37
N TYR A 304 0.13 26.41 22.74
CA TYR A 304 -0.48 25.45 21.82
C TYR A 304 -2.00 25.55 21.96
N TRP A 305 -2.73 25.33 20.87
CA TRP A 305 -4.18 25.23 20.90
C TRP A 305 -4.62 23.80 20.63
N GLN A 306 -5.76 23.42 21.20
CA GLN A 306 -6.38 22.11 20.99
C GLN A 306 -7.89 22.26 20.87
N LEU A 307 -8.47 21.69 19.81
CA LEU A 307 -9.91 21.56 19.63
C LEU A 307 -10.37 20.32 20.39
N VAL A 308 -11.33 20.49 21.29
CA VAL A 308 -11.96 19.41 22.05
C VAL A 308 -13.46 19.41 21.81
N ASP A 309 -14.08 18.23 21.86
CA ASP A 309 -15.55 18.10 21.87
C ASP A 309 -16.15 18.39 23.26
N ASP A 310 -17.46 18.17 23.42
CA ASP A 310 -18.21 18.34 24.66
C ASP A 310 -17.87 17.31 25.75
N GLU A 311 -17.29 16.16 25.39
CA GLU A 311 -16.74 15.17 26.32
C GLU A 311 -15.27 15.46 26.70
N ARG A 312 -14.66 16.48 26.08
CA ARG A 312 -13.22 16.82 26.12
C ARG A 312 -12.32 15.82 25.40
N THR A 313 -12.86 15.06 24.48
CA THR A 313 -12.04 14.27 23.56
C THR A 313 -11.32 15.24 22.63
N PRO A 314 -9.98 15.20 22.57
CA PRO A 314 -9.26 16.08 21.68
C PRO A 314 -9.35 15.59 20.24
N LEU A 315 -9.75 16.49 19.34
CA LEU A 315 -9.98 16.19 17.93
C LEU A 315 -8.84 16.70 17.03
N ALA A 316 -8.31 17.88 17.32
CA ALA A 316 -7.24 18.52 16.55
C ALA A 316 -6.34 19.37 17.45
N SER A 317 -5.08 19.56 17.06
CA SER A 317 -4.16 20.45 17.78
C SER A 317 -3.15 21.13 16.87
N SER A 318 -2.58 22.23 17.34
CA SER A 318 -1.39 22.83 16.73
C SER A 318 -0.17 21.95 16.97
N GLU A 319 0.55 21.60 15.92
CA GLU A 319 1.88 20.98 16.02
C GLU A 319 2.95 21.98 16.48
N THR A 320 2.85 23.23 16.02
CA THR A 320 3.84 24.27 16.26
C THR A 320 3.44 25.18 17.43
N GLY A 321 4.39 25.46 18.32
CA GLY A 321 4.16 26.32 19.48
C GLY A 321 4.23 27.81 19.11
N HIS A 322 3.28 28.59 19.61
CA HIS A 322 3.18 30.02 19.37
C HIS A 322 3.80 30.83 20.52
N SER A 323 4.39 31.98 20.24
CA SER A 323 5.08 32.78 21.27
C SER A 323 4.16 33.40 22.34
N THR A 324 2.86 33.49 22.06
CA THR A 324 1.87 34.21 22.88
C THR A 324 0.50 33.56 22.68
N GLN A 325 -0.34 33.55 23.71
CA GLN A 325 -1.71 33.03 23.64
C GLN A 325 -2.52 33.67 22.50
N GLU A 326 -2.45 35.00 22.33
CA GLU A 326 -3.13 35.71 21.22
C GLU A 326 -2.77 35.17 19.82
N ARG A 327 -1.54 34.65 19.64
CA ARG A 327 -1.12 34.05 18.37
C ARG A 327 -1.65 32.63 18.20
N ALA A 328 -1.73 31.87 19.28
CA ALA A 328 -2.38 30.57 19.27
C ALA A 328 -3.88 30.71 18.97
N GLU A 329 -4.54 31.71 19.53
CA GLU A 329 -5.95 32.05 19.23
C GLU A 329 -6.14 32.45 17.75
N GLU A 330 -5.23 33.25 17.19
CA GLU A 330 -5.26 33.60 15.77
C GLU A 330 -5.04 32.37 14.88
N ALA A 331 -4.14 31.47 15.27
CA ALA A 331 -3.89 30.21 14.57
C ALA A 331 -5.08 29.26 14.63
N ALA A 332 -5.74 29.10 15.78
CA ALA A 332 -6.94 28.29 15.95
C ALA A 332 -8.10 28.79 15.06
N ARG A 333 -8.30 30.11 14.98
CA ARG A 333 -9.29 30.71 14.07
C ARG A 333 -8.92 30.49 12.60
N THR A 334 -7.66 30.66 12.24
CA THR A 334 -7.16 30.38 10.89
C THR A 334 -7.36 28.92 10.52
N PHE A 335 -7.12 27.99 11.46
CA PHE A 335 -7.41 26.58 11.32
C PHE A 335 -8.90 26.35 11.05
N ALA A 336 -9.81 26.87 11.88
CA ALA A 336 -11.24 26.70 11.69
C ALA A 336 -11.74 27.23 10.33
N GLU A 337 -11.23 28.38 9.89
CA GLU A 337 -11.58 28.98 8.59
C GLU A 337 -11.05 28.15 7.40
N ARG A 338 -9.79 27.69 7.47
CA ARG A 338 -9.16 26.94 6.39
C ARG A 338 -9.64 25.48 6.33
N PHE A 339 -9.81 24.82 7.46
CA PHE A 339 -10.20 23.41 7.53
C PHE A 339 -11.58 23.16 6.93
N ASP A 340 -12.52 24.10 7.10
CA ASP A 340 -13.85 24.04 6.48
C ASP A 340 -13.80 23.99 4.94
N GLN A 341 -12.85 24.74 4.35
CA GLN A 341 -12.70 24.87 2.89
C GLN A 341 -11.68 23.90 2.30
N ALA A 342 -10.83 23.32 3.14
CA ALA A 342 -9.75 22.45 2.72
C ALA A 342 -10.28 21.15 2.12
N ARG A 343 -9.76 20.81 0.94
CA ARG A 343 -10.04 19.54 0.28
C ARG A 343 -9.25 18.43 0.95
N VAL A 344 -9.84 17.24 1.01
CA VAL A 344 -9.13 16.03 1.40
C VAL A 344 -8.25 15.60 0.24
N LEU A 345 -6.95 15.48 0.51
CA LEU A 345 -5.93 15.03 -0.41
C LEU A 345 -5.44 13.64 0.02
N ASP A 346 -5.53 12.71 -0.90
CA ASP A 346 -5.23 11.30 -0.70
C ASP A 346 -4.21 10.89 -1.77
N VAL A 347 -2.94 10.90 -1.39
CA VAL A 347 -1.81 10.50 -2.24
C VAL A 347 -1.30 9.17 -1.73
N GLU A 348 -1.67 8.08 -2.39
CA GLU A 348 -1.26 6.74 -1.94
C GLU A 348 0.22 6.43 -2.25
N HIS A 349 0.75 6.94 -3.37
CA HIS A 349 2.11 6.64 -3.81
C HIS A 349 2.80 7.86 -4.41
N VAL A 350 2.20 8.45 -5.44
CA VAL A 350 2.70 9.64 -6.14
C VAL A 350 1.54 10.54 -6.51
N GLY A 351 1.72 11.86 -6.35
CA GLY A 351 0.81 12.89 -6.84
C GLY A 351 1.54 13.95 -7.67
N VAL A 352 0.79 14.72 -8.45
CA VAL A 352 1.30 15.88 -9.18
C VAL A 352 0.69 17.15 -8.62
N GLU A 353 1.51 17.99 -8.00
CA GLU A 353 1.08 19.27 -7.47
C GLU A 353 1.36 20.40 -8.46
N LEU A 354 0.32 21.13 -8.83
CA LEU A 354 0.38 22.36 -9.61
C LEU A 354 0.66 23.55 -8.69
N CYS A 355 1.79 24.20 -8.92
CA CYS A 355 2.29 25.29 -8.08
C CYS A 355 2.30 26.62 -8.84
N GLU A 356 1.87 27.70 -8.20
CA GLU A 356 2.05 29.06 -8.72
C GLU A 356 3.39 29.63 -8.23
N ARG A 357 4.24 30.05 -9.18
CA ARG A 357 5.51 30.76 -8.95
C ARG A 357 5.40 32.20 -9.48
N ALA A 358 6.39 33.03 -9.15
CA ALA A 358 6.43 34.43 -9.58
C ALA A 358 6.37 34.61 -11.12
N ASP A 359 6.92 33.64 -11.87
CA ASP A 359 7.06 33.69 -13.33
C ASP A 359 5.98 32.87 -14.07
N GLY A 360 5.02 32.28 -13.34
CA GLY A 360 3.94 31.47 -13.91
C GLY A 360 3.64 30.22 -13.09
N TRP A 361 2.95 29.26 -13.72
CA TRP A 361 2.60 27.98 -13.12
C TRP A 361 3.65 26.92 -13.46
N THR A 362 3.82 25.95 -12.58
CA THR A 362 4.69 24.78 -12.79
C THR A 362 4.04 23.57 -12.12
N TRP A 363 4.64 22.40 -12.26
CA TRP A 363 4.19 21.21 -11.58
C TRP A 363 5.38 20.49 -10.93
N ARG A 364 5.10 19.70 -9.88
CA ARG A 364 6.09 18.85 -9.20
C ARG A 364 5.47 17.51 -8.83
N PHE A 365 6.29 16.46 -8.82
CA PHE A 365 5.91 15.18 -8.26
C PHE A 365 6.11 15.20 -6.75
N VAL A 366 5.15 14.63 -6.04
CA VAL A 366 5.17 14.44 -4.59
C VAL A 366 4.92 12.97 -4.28
N ASP A 367 5.53 12.45 -3.23
CA ASP A 367 5.24 11.11 -2.74
C ASP A 367 4.08 11.09 -1.74
N ALA A 368 3.78 9.90 -1.19
CA ALA A 368 2.77 9.71 -0.15
C ALA A 368 3.08 10.49 1.14
N ASP A 369 4.36 10.81 1.38
CA ASP A 369 4.85 11.58 2.52
C ASP A 369 4.80 13.12 2.28
N ASP A 370 4.24 13.56 1.14
CA ASP A 370 4.31 14.93 0.61
C ASP A 370 5.75 15.46 0.58
N ALA A 371 6.74 14.60 0.34
CA ALA A 371 8.07 15.05 -0.03
C ALA A 371 8.10 15.32 -1.53
N VAL A 372 8.75 16.42 -1.93
CA VAL A 372 8.95 16.71 -3.36
C VAL A 372 9.93 15.70 -3.92
N VAL A 373 9.50 14.91 -4.90
CA VAL A 373 10.32 13.90 -5.56
C VAL A 373 11.06 14.51 -6.75
N ALA A 374 10.35 15.27 -7.59
CA ALA A 374 10.91 15.92 -8.77
C ALA A 374 10.16 17.21 -9.10
N ASN A 375 10.85 18.18 -9.70
CA ASN A 375 10.28 19.45 -10.14
C ASN A 375 10.33 19.54 -11.66
N SER A 376 9.27 20.07 -12.27
CA SER A 376 9.35 20.48 -13.67
C SER A 376 10.39 21.59 -13.86
N THR A 377 11.14 21.48 -14.95
CA THR A 377 12.06 22.52 -15.46
C THR A 377 11.29 23.65 -16.14
N ASP A 378 10.10 23.34 -16.67
CA ASP A 378 9.27 24.26 -17.41
C ASP A 378 8.40 25.16 -16.53
N THR A 379 8.08 26.33 -17.09
CA THR A 379 7.11 27.26 -16.53
C THR A 379 6.03 27.57 -17.56
N PHE A 380 4.78 27.54 -17.13
CA PHE A 380 3.59 27.63 -17.94
C PHE A 380 2.85 28.94 -17.65
N GLY A 381 2.24 29.54 -18.68
CA GLY A 381 1.53 30.81 -18.53
C GLY A 381 0.23 30.72 -17.71
N SER A 382 -0.32 29.52 -17.53
CA SER A 382 -1.56 29.30 -16.78
C SER A 382 -1.58 27.93 -16.09
N ARG A 383 -2.39 27.82 -15.02
CA ARG A 383 -2.65 26.54 -14.32
C ARG A 383 -3.08 25.44 -15.28
N ARG A 384 -3.94 25.77 -16.24
CA ARG A 384 -4.50 24.82 -17.21
C ARG A 384 -3.43 24.29 -18.17
N ASP A 385 -2.43 25.09 -18.51
CA ASP A 385 -1.32 24.66 -19.36
C ASP A 385 -0.37 23.72 -18.60
N ALA A 386 -0.09 24.02 -17.33
CA ALA A 386 0.68 23.15 -16.44
C ALA A 386 -0.04 21.81 -16.21
N GLU A 387 -1.35 21.85 -15.95
CA GLU A 387 -2.20 20.66 -15.80
C GLU A 387 -2.18 19.81 -17.07
N LYS A 388 -2.31 20.43 -18.25
CA LYS A 388 -2.25 19.71 -19.53
C LYS A 388 -0.88 19.07 -19.78
N ALA A 389 0.21 19.73 -19.38
CA ALA A 389 1.55 19.19 -19.51
C ALA A 389 1.74 17.98 -18.58
N ALA A 390 1.29 18.06 -17.33
CA ALA A 390 1.29 16.94 -16.40
C ALA A 390 0.42 15.76 -16.90
N ASP A 391 -0.80 16.05 -17.37
CA ASP A 391 -1.74 15.04 -17.89
C ASP A 391 -1.19 14.30 -19.13
N ALA A 392 -0.44 15.00 -19.99
CA ALA A 392 0.26 14.37 -21.12
C ALA A 392 1.48 13.54 -20.70
N LEU A 393 2.15 13.92 -19.60
CA LEU A 393 3.35 13.25 -19.09
C LEU A 393 3.03 11.89 -18.45
N LEU A 394 1.97 11.79 -17.64
CA LEU A 394 1.69 10.59 -16.84
C LEU A 394 1.59 9.29 -17.67
N PRO A 395 0.87 9.25 -18.81
CA PRO A 395 0.81 8.05 -19.64
C PRO A 395 2.14 7.73 -20.34
N ALA A 396 2.90 8.75 -20.74
CA ALA A 396 4.20 8.56 -21.36
C ALA A 396 5.22 8.01 -20.35
N LEU A 397 5.10 8.40 -19.08
CA LEU A 397 6.01 8.00 -18.01
C LEU A 397 5.90 6.52 -17.65
N GLU A 398 4.70 5.93 -17.65
CA GLU A 398 4.49 4.50 -17.34
C GLU A 398 5.38 3.58 -18.21
N SER A 399 5.46 3.90 -19.51
CA SER A 399 6.23 3.13 -20.49
C SER A 399 7.64 3.67 -20.72
N ALA A 400 8.06 4.71 -19.99
CA ALA A 400 9.35 5.34 -20.17
C ALA A 400 10.50 4.35 -19.91
N SER A 401 11.45 4.31 -20.84
CA SER A 401 12.68 3.56 -20.64
C SER A 401 13.60 4.28 -19.65
N VAL A 402 14.44 3.51 -18.96
CA VAL A 402 15.41 4.04 -18.00
C VAL A 402 16.82 3.86 -18.54
N THR A 403 17.51 4.98 -18.77
CA THR A 403 18.93 5.03 -19.16
C THR A 403 19.79 5.53 -18.01
N VAL A 404 21.11 5.44 -18.14
CA VAL A 404 22.05 5.88 -17.10
C VAL A 404 23.12 6.76 -17.75
N ALA A 405 23.28 7.98 -17.23
CA ALA A 405 24.36 8.87 -17.62
C ALA A 405 25.72 8.20 -17.34
N GLY A 406 26.67 8.29 -18.27
CA GLY A 406 27.93 7.55 -18.18
C GLY A 406 27.90 6.15 -18.82
N GLU A 407 26.74 5.61 -19.19
CA GLU A 407 26.65 4.34 -19.93
C GLU A 407 26.27 4.62 -21.40
N PRO A 408 27.14 4.29 -22.39
CA PRO A 408 26.80 4.42 -23.79
C PRO A 408 25.50 3.69 -24.13
N THR A 409 24.66 4.31 -24.96
CA THR A 409 23.30 3.80 -25.24
C THR A 409 22.91 4.03 -26.70
N TYR A 410 22.45 2.98 -27.37
CA TYR A 410 21.69 3.07 -28.62
C TYR A 410 20.24 3.40 -28.30
N GLU A 411 19.85 4.64 -28.54
CA GLU A 411 18.50 5.15 -28.32
C GLU A 411 17.69 5.04 -29.62
N LEU A 412 16.70 4.14 -29.64
CA LEU A 412 15.77 3.96 -30.76
C LEU A 412 14.47 4.69 -30.45
N TYR A 413 14.00 5.52 -31.37
CA TYR A 413 12.82 6.35 -31.17
C TYR A 413 12.04 6.55 -32.46
N GLU A 414 10.76 6.85 -32.32
CA GLU A 414 9.88 7.17 -33.45
C GLU A 414 9.86 8.69 -33.70
N SER A 415 10.00 9.08 -34.96
CA SER A 415 9.94 10.46 -35.42
C SER A 415 9.00 10.55 -36.62
N GLY A 416 7.72 10.83 -36.37
CA GLY A 416 6.69 10.79 -37.40
C GLY A 416 6.21 9.36 -37.61
N GLU A 417 6.35 8.82 -38.83
CA GLU A 417 6.02 7.42 -39.17
C GLU A 417 7.29 6.55 -39.33
N GLU A 418 8.45 7.09 -38.95
CA GLU A 418 9.76 6.45 -39.12
C GLU A 418 10.44 6.21 -37.77
N TRP A 419 11.07 5.06 -37.64
CA TRP A 419 12.02 4.71 -36.59
C TRP A 419 13.40 5.27 -36.92
N ARG A 420 14.05 5.84 -35.91
CA ARG A 420 15.41 6.34 -35.98
C ARG A 420 16.19 5.82 -34.79
N TYR A 421 17.51 5.84 -34.92
CA TYR A 421 18.38 5.60 -33.77
C TYR A 421 19.47 6.66 -33.67
N ARG A 422 19.92 6.87 -32.44
CA ARG A 422 21.13 7.63 -32.12
C ARG A 422 21.98 6.86 -31.12
N LEU A 423 23.30 7.00 -31.20
CA LEU A 423 24.25 6.50 -30.21
C LEU A 423 24.68 7.65 -29.32
N VAL A 424 24.40 7.51 -28.03
CA VAL A 424 24.83 8.45 -26.99
C VAL A 424 26.04 7.87 -26.28
N ASP A 425 27.10 8.66 -26.12
CA ASP A 425 28.33 8.23 -25.43
C ASP A 425 28.25 8.38 -23.90
N GLU A 426 29.33 8.04 -23.20
CA GLU A 426 29.42 8.17 -21.74
C GLU A 426 29.36 9.63 -21.25
N ASN A 427 29.65 10.60 -22.11
CA ASN A 427 29.59 12.03 -21.82
C ASN A 427 28.26 12.65 -22.27
N GLU A 428 27.30 11.80 -22.67
CA GLU A 428 25.97 12.18 -23.14
C GLU A 428 25.91 12.93 -24.47
N HIS A 429 26.99 12.90 -25.26
CA HIS A 429 27.01 13.43 -26.61
C HIS A 429 26.41 12.42 -27.58
N VAL A 430 25.66 12.93 -28.57
CA VAL A 430 25.17 12.11 -29.68
C VAL A 430 26.31 11.93 -30.67
N VAL A 431 27.00 10.79 -30.60
CA VAL A 431 28.20 10.53 -31.40
C VAL A 431 27.89 9.87 -32.75
N ALA A 432 26.76 9.19 -32.87
CA ALA A 432 26.30 8.62 -34.14
C ALA A 432 24.78 8.67 -34.30
N ARG A 433 24.29 8.60 -35.54
CA ARG A 433 22.88 8.48 -35.89
C ARG A 433 22.68 7.45 -37.00
N GLY A 434 21.46 6.93 -37.12
CA GLY A 434 21.05 6.25 -38.36
C GLY A 434 21.10 7.21 -39.55
N PRO A 435 21.50 6.73 -40.75
CA PRO A 435 21.60 7.59 -41.94
C PRO A 435 20.25 8.19 -42.35
N GLU A 436 19.17 7.44 -42.16
CA GLU A 436 17.79 7.84 -42.47
C GLU A 436 16.81 7.18 -41.49
N GLY A 437 15.51 7.40 -41.69
CA GLY A 437 14.46 6.73 -40.92
C GLY A 437 14.05 5.39 -41.56
N THR A 438 13.66 4.42 -40.73
CA THR A 438 13.13 3.13 -41.18
C THR A 438 11.63 3.03 -40.89
N PRO A 439 10.78 2.47 -41.78
CA PRO A 439 9.35 2.35 -41.50
C PRO A 439 9.06 1.41 -40.32
N GLU A 440 9.93 0.41 -40.13
CA GLU A 440 9.82 -0.59 -39.08
C GLU A 440 11.02 -0.48 -38.13
N ARG A 441 10.75 -0.77 -36.85
CA ARG A 441 11.75 -0.79 -35.79
C ARG A 441 12.91 -1.73 -36.08
N ASP A 442 12.62 -2.90 -36.67
CA ASP A 442 13.60 -3.95 -36.96
C ASP A 442 14.73 -3.46 -37.89
N GLY A 443 14.44 -2.49 -38.77
CA GLY A 443 15.45 -1.86 -39.62
C GLY A 443 16.48 -1.08 -38.81
N SER A 444 16.02 -0.22 -37.90
CA SER A 444 16.89 0.53 -36.99
C SER A 444 17.65 -0.40 -36.03
N GLU A 445 17.01 -1.48 -35.54
CA GLU A 445 17.69 -2.48 -34.70
C GLU A 445 18.85 -3.15 -35.44
N ARG A 446 18.60 -3.63 -36.67
CA ARG A 446 19.62 -4.23 -37.53
C ARG A 446 20.82 -3.31 -37.74
N TRP A 447 20.59 -2.02 -37.98
CA TRP A 447 21.68 -1.05 -38.13
C TRP A 447 22.48 -0.88 -36.84
N THR A 448 21.84 -0.85 -35.67
CA THR A 448 22.58 -0.79 -34.40
C THR A 448 23.41 -2.04 -34.14
N ASP A 449 22.91 -3.23 -34.49
CA ASP A 449 23.67 -4.48 -34.37
C ASP A 449 24.88 -4.47 -35.32
N GLN A 450 24.64 -4.16 -36.59
CA GLN A 450 25.71 -4.07 -37.60
C GLN A 450 26.76 -3.03 -37.21
N PHE A 451 26.37 -1.87 -36.71
CA PHE A 451 27.32 -0.86 -36.28
C PHE A 451 28.09 -1.30 -35.02
N GLY A 452 27.40 -1.76 -33.97
CA GLY A 452 28.03 -2.16 -32.71
C GLY A 452 28.99 -3.34 -32.84
N GLU A 453 28.64 -4.35 -33.65
CA GLU A 453 29.48 -5.54 -33.87
C GLU A 453 30.74 -5.23 -34.70
N ASN A 454 30.63 -4.32 -35.67
CA ASN A 454 31.69 -4.10 -36.66
C ASN A 454 32.52 -2.84 -36.39
N ALA A 455 32.09 -1.93 -35.50
CA ALA A 455 32.76 -0.64 -35.28
C ALA A 455 34.21 -0.80 -34.83
N ARG A 456 34.54 -1.74 -33.94
CA ARG A 456 35.92 -1.88 -33.41
C ARG A 456 36.96 -2.25 -34.45
N GLU A 457 36.60 -3.05 -35.46
CA GLU A 457 37.54 -3.57 -36.46
C GLU A 457 37.57 -2.75 -37.76
N ALA A 458 36.63 -1.81 -37.91
CA ALA A 458 36.49 -0.99 -39.11
C ALA A 458 37.74 -0.16 -39.39
N VAL A 459 38.11 0.06 -40.64
CA VAL A 459 39.21 0.97 -40.99
C VAL A 459 38.72 2.36 -41.31
N VAL A 460 39.54 3.37 -41.05
CA VAL A 460 39.26 4.75 -41.46
C VAL A 460 39.75 4.94 -42.89
N VAL A 461 38.87 5.46 -43.74
CA VAL A 461 39.03 5.54 -45.18
C VAL A 461 38.59 6.91 -45.67
N GLU A 462 39.26 7.40 -46.70
CA GLU A 462 38.88 8.61 -47.43
C GLU A 462 38.85 8.26 -48.92
N ILE A 463 37.82 8.74 -49.63
CA ILE A 463 37.69 8.64 -51.08
C ILE A 463 37.79 10.06 -51.59
N GLU A 464 38.79 10.36 -52.44
CA GLU A 464 39.00 11.72 -52.96
C GLU A 464 37.97 12.08 -54.04
N ASP A 465 37.79 11.21 -55.04
CA ASP A 465 36.82 11.39 -56.13
C ASP A 465 35.99 10.12 -56.35
N ALA A 466 36.65 8.99 -56.63
CA ALA A 466 36.03 7.67 -56.76
C ALA A 466 37.02 6.54 -56.48
N GLU A 467 36.51 5.35 -56.19
CA GLU A 467 37.28 4.14 -55.93
C GLU A 467 36.50 2.89 -56.33
N TYR A 468 37.20 1.88 -56.86
CA TYR A 468 36.64 0.56 -57.05
C TYR A 468 36.65 -0.20 -55.71
N GLU A 469 35.49 -0.65 -55.27
CA GLU A 469 35.34 -1.51 -54.09
C GLU A 469 35.06 -2.94 -54.54
N VAL A 470 35.92 -3.86 -54.13
CA VAL A 470 35.77 -5.31 -54.32
C VAL A 470 35.28 -5.91 -53.01
N TYR A 471 34.11 -6.53 -53.00
CA TYR A 471 33.43 -6.95 -51.77
C TYR A 471 32.81 -8.35 -51.89
N PRO A 472 32.71 -9.12 -50.79
CA PRO A 472 32.00 -10.39 -50.79
C PRO A 472 30.48 -10.13 -50.76
N ALA A 473 29.73 -10.83 -51.62
CA ALA A 473 28.30 -11.00 -51.44
C ALA A 473 28.08 -12.02 -50.33
N ASN A 474 27.88 -11.55 -49.10
CA ASN A 474 27.32 -12.40 -48.05
C ASN A 474 25.92 -12.86 -48.47
N ASP A 475 25.59 -14.12 -48.18
CA ASP A 475 24.28 -14.73 -48.45
C ASP A 475 23.16 -13.73 -48.14
N ALA A 476 22.41 -13.37 -49.19
CA ALA A 476 21.19 -12.59 -49.12
C ALA A 476 20.07 -13.40 -48.43
N SER A 477 20.29 -13.77 -47.18
CA SER A 477 19.29 -14.37 -46.31
C SER A 477 19.23 -13.58 -45.01
N SER A 478 18.69 -12.35 -45.11
CA SER A 478 17.68 -11.78 -44.21
C SER A 478 17.39 -10.32 -44.58
N GLY A 479 16.28 -10.09 -45.29
CA GLY A 479 15.53 -8.83 -45.27
C GLY A 479 16.09 -7.66 -46.08
N GLY A 480 15.74 -7.59 -47.37
CA GLY A 480 15.93 -6.41 -48.19
C GLY A 480 15.81 -6.72 -49.68
N SER A 481 14.59 -6.89 -50.18
CA SER A 481 14.37 -6.88 -51.63
C SER A 481 14.73 -5.49 -52.18
N PRO A 482 15.43 -5.38 -53.32
CA PRO A 482 15.34 -4.19 -54.14
C PRO A 482 13.86 -4.03 -54.54
N ALA A 483 13.37 -2.79 -54.54
CA ALA A 483 11.97 -2.43 -54.78
C ALA A 483 11.30 -3.29 -55.84
N SER A 484 10.33 -4.11 -55.43
CA SER A 484 9.46 -4.86 -56.32
C SER A 484 8.26 -3.99 -56.67
N THR A 485 8.09 -3.69 -57.96
CA THR A 485 6.86 -3.14 -58.53
C THR A 485 5.72 -4.16 -58.32
N PRO A 486 4.55 -3.77 -57.79
CA PRO A 486 3.46 -4.71 -57.56
C PRO A 486 2.53 -4.75 -58.78
N ASP A 487 2.72 -5.73 -59.65
CA ASP A 487 1.66 -6.43 -60.39
C ASP A 487 2.32 -7.40 -61.39
N ASP A 488 2.25 -8.70 -61.12
CA ASP A 488 1.97 -9.63 -62.23
C ASP A 488 1.32 -10.92 -61.72
N ASP A 489 0.02 -10.98 -61.96
CA ASP A 489 -0.83 -12.16 -61.86
C ASP A 489 -0.73 -12.85 -63.23
N LEU A 490 -0.22 -14.08 -63.35
CA LEU A 490 -0.55 -15.11 -64.37
C LEU A 490 0.38 -16.37 -64.24
N PRO A 491 0.01 -17.55 -64.79
CA PRO A 491 -0.09 -18.78 -64.02
C PRO A 491 1.03 -19.81 -64.25
N ALA A 492 1.13 -20.71 -63.27
CA ALA A 492 1.96 -21.92 -63.25
C ALA A 492 1.96 -22.72 -64.56
N THR A 493 3.17 -23.02 -65.05
CA THR A 493 3.41 -24.03 -66.09
C THR A 493 4.18 -25.23 -65.53
N VAL A 494 3.40 -26.30 -65.34
CA VAL A 494 3.64 -27.72 -65.65
C VAL A 494 5.01 -28.37 -65.36
N ASP A 495 4.94 -29.41 -64.52
CA ASP A 495 5.92 -30.48 -64.29
C ASP A 495 6.36 -31.27 -65.55
N GLU A 496 7.55 -31.89 -65.40
CA GLU A 496 8.15 -33.08 -66.08
C GLU A 496 9.30 -32.81 -67.09
N PRO A 497 10.27 -33.74 -67.23
CA PRO A 497 10.97 -34.55 -66.21
C PRO A 497 12.51 -34.60 -66.43
N GLU A 498 13.24 -35.10 -65.43
CA GLU A 498 14.68 -35.38 -65.49
C GLU A 498 15.13 -36.25 -66.68
N PRO A 499 16.34 -36.02 -67.25
CA PRO A 499 17.07 -37.05 -67.94
C PRO A 499 18.03 -37.78 -67.00
N ALA A 500 17.92 -39.10 -67.03
CA ALA A 500 18.78 -40.05 -66.35
C ALA A 500 20.25 -39.96 -66.79
N ALA A 501 21.12 -40.28 -65.83
CA ALA A 501 22.56 -40.41 -65.96
C ALA A 501 23.02 -41.26 -67.16
N ASP A 502 24.04 -40.77 -67.87
CA ASP A 502 25.02 -41.61 -68.56
C ASP A 502 26.43 -41.21 -68.12
N GLY A 503 27.24 -42.24 -67.83
CA GLY A 503 28.46 -42.15 -67.06
C GLY A 503 29.65 -41.61 -67.85
N GLY A 504 30.48 -40.79 -67.19
CA GLY A 504 31.75 -40.35 -67.75
C GLY A 504 32.65 -39.63 -66.76
N THR A 505 33.50 -40.41 -66.08
CA THR A 505 34.80 -40.00 -65.48
C THR A 505 34.77 -38.87 -64.45
N THR A 506 34.73 -39.25 -63.17
CA THR A 506 35.17 -38.42 -62.04
C THR A 506 36.65 -38.06 -62.23
N VAL A 507 36.91 -36.82 -62.59
CA VAL A 507 38.17 -36.15 -62.27
C VAL A 507 37.95 -35.49 -60.93
N ASP A 508 38.84 -35.72 -59.97
CA ASP A 508 38.84 -35.08 -58.66
C ASP A 508 38.79 -33.54 -58.82
N ALA A 509 37.60 -32.96 -58.73
CA ALA A 509 37.42 -31.56 -58.39
C ALA A 509 37.49 -31.49 -56.86
N ALA A 510 38.47 -30.75 -56.36
CA ALA A 510 38.57 -30.42 -54.95
C ALA A 510 37.21 -29.91 -54.43
N GLU A 511 36.88 -30.27 -53.19
CA GLU A 511 35.77 -29.70 -52.44
C GLU A 511 35.78 -28.17 -52.64
N ALA A 512 34.78 -27.65 -53.34
CA ALA A 512 34.56 -26.21 -53.43
C ALA A 512 34.26 -25.74 -52.01
N ALA A 513 35.24 -25.06 -51.41
CA ALA A 513 35.03 -24.33 -50.19
C ALA A 513 33.88 -23.36 -50.41
N ASP A 514 32.98 -23.33 -49.44
CA ASP A 514 31.87 -22.40 -49.25
C ASP A 514 32.42 -20.97 -49.23
N THR A 515 32.72 -20.43 -50.41
CA THR A 515 33.34 -19.12 -50.60
C THR A 515 32.29 -18.22 -51.19
N SER A 516 31.87 -17.23 -50.40
CA SER A 516 30.94 -16.19 -50.83
C SER A 516 31.44 -15.56 -52.14
N PRO A 517 30.58 -15.43 -53.16
CA PRO A 517 30.97 -14.81 -54.41
C PRO A 517 31.39 -13.35 -54.18
N TRP A 518 32.37 -12.87 -54.94
CA TRP A 518 32.87 -11.50 -54.87
C TRP A 518 32.34 -10.66 -56.02
N HIS A 519 31.99 -9.42 -55.72
CA HIS A 519 31.55 -8.42 -56.70
C HIS A 519 32.47 -7.22 -56.65
N TRP A 520 32.39 -6.37 -57.67
CA TRP A 520 33.03 -5.07 -57.65
C TRP A 520 32.03 -3.97 -57.97
N ARG A 521 32.26 -2.78 -57.41
CA ARG A 521 31.51 -1.56 -57.71
C ARG A 521 32.46 -0.37 -57.77
N LEU A 522 32.25 0.55 -58.70
CA LEU A 522 32.93 1.85 -58.75
C LEU A 522 32.06 2.87 -58.03
N VAL A 523 32.60 3.49 -56.99
CA VAL A 523 31.83 4.31 -56.06
C VAL A 523 32.49 5.67 -55.88
N THR A 524 31.72 6.75 -55.92
CA THR A 524 32.22 8.11 -55.65
C THR A 524 32.39 8.38 -54.15
N ASP A 525 32.97 9.51 -53.80
CA ASP A 525 33.04 10.00 -52.41
C ASP A 525 31.64 10.17 -51.76
N ASP A 526 30.66 10.63 -52.55
CA ASP A 526 29.26 10.72 -52.15
C ASP A 526 28.54 9.37 -52.06
N ARG A 527 29.20 8.27 -52.45
CA ARG A 527 28.70 6.89 -52.46
C ARG A 527 27.71 6.56 -53.58
N ASP A 528 27.71 7.36 -54.65
CA ASP A 528 27.02 6.99 -55.87
C ASP A 528 27.75 5.83 -56.53
N VAL A 529 27.02 4.74 -56.85
CA VAL A 529 27.58 3.64 -57.63
C VAL A 529 27.53 4.03 -59.10
N VAL A 530 28.71 4.16 -59.72
CA VAL A 530 28.87 4.58 -61.12
C VAL A 530 28.81 3.39 -62.06
N ALA A 531 29.38 2.25 -61.66
CA ALA A 531 29.41 1.00 -62.42
C ALA A 531 29.53 -0.19 -61.48
N ALA A 532 28.98 -1.35 -61.86
CA ALA A 532 29.09 -2.57 -61.06
C ALA A 532 29.37 -3.82 -61.91
N SER A 533 29.91 -4.85 -61.25
CA SER A 533 30.07 -6.19 -61.82
C SER A 533 28.71 -6.80 -62.12
N THR A 534 28.59 -7.42 -63.29
CA THR A 534 27.35 -8.08 -63.74
C THR A 534 27.34 -9.57 -63.40
N GLU A 535 28.50 -10.14 -63.08
CA GLU A 535 28.67 -11.53 -62.68
C GLU A 535 29.47 -11.64 -61.38
N PRO A 536 29.18 -12.65 -60.53
CA PRO A 536 29.99 -12.95 -59.37
C PRO A 536 31.38 -13.49 -59.74
N HIS A 537 32.36 -13.23 -58.91
CA HIS A 537 33.74 -13.68 -59.03
C HIS A 537 34.12 -14.62 -57.89
N GLY A 538 35.04 -15.55 -58.12
CA GLY A 538 35.39 -16.56 -57.10
C GLY A 538 36.12 -16.00 -55.87
N ASP A 539 36.84 -14.91 -56.02
CA ASP A 539 37.59 -14.24 -54.96
C ASP A 539 37.85 -12.76 -55.31
N ALA A 540 38.43 -12.02 -54.35
CA ALA A 540 38.76 -10.61 -54.52
C ALA A 540 39.78 -10.34 -55.66
N GLU A 541 40.71 -11.27 -55.92
CA GLU A 541 41.73 -11.13 -56.97
C GLU A 541 41.10 -11.27 -58.36
N ALA A 542 40.15 -12.20 -58.51
CA ALA A 542 39.36 -12.39 -59.71
C ALA A 542 38.47 -11.17 -60.02
N ALA A 543 37.82 -10.60 -59.01
CA ALA A 543 37.05 -9.35 -59.16
C ALA A 543 37.95 -8.16 -59.53
N THR A 544 39.14 -8.06 -58.94
CA THR A 544 40.16 -7.06 -59.31
C THR A 544 40.61 -7.23 -60.76
N THR A 545 40.81 -8.47 -61.22
CA THR A 545 41.16 -8.76 -62.61
C THR A 545 40.03 -8.38 -63.57
N ALA A 546 38.77 -8.51 -63.15
CA ALA A 546 37.62 -8.06 -63.93
C ALA A 546 37.60 -6.52 -64.08
N ILE A 547 37.97 -5.78 -63.03
CA ILE A 547 38.13 -4.32 -63.12
C ILE A 547 39.19 -3.94 -64.16
N GLU A 548 40.34 -4.62 -64.19
CA GLU A 548 41.37 -4.34 -65.22
C GLU A 548 40.85 -4.59 -66.65
N ARG A 549 39.97 -5.59 -66.82
CA ARG A 549 39.29 -5.84 -68.10
C ARG A 549 38.33 -4.69 -68.45
N VAL A 550 37.55 -4.20 -67.49
CA VAL A 550 36.68 -3.02 -67.67
C VAL A 550 37.51 -1.81 -68.07
N ARG A 551 38.63 -1.53 -67.40
CA ARG A 551 39.53 -0.43 -67.75
C ARG A 551 40.01 -0.52 -69.20
N GLN A 552 40.50 -1.69 -69.59
CA GLN A 552 40.97 -1.91 -70.95
C GLN A 552 39.83 -1.73 -71.96
N GLN A 553 38.71 -2.41 -71.75
CA GLN A 553 37.59 -2.44 -72.70
C GLN A 553 36.88 -1.10 -72.80
N ALA A 554 36.60 -0.42 -71.69
CA ALA A 554 35.99 0.90 -71.69
C ALA A 554 36.88 1.95 -72.39
N SER A 555 38.21 1.84 -72.27
CA SER A 555 39.15 2.77 -72.95
C SER A 555 39.18 2.60 -74.47
N GLU A 556 38.84 1.41 -74.95
CA GLU A 556 38.78 1.05 -76.38
C GLU A 556 37.34 1.03 -76.91
N ALA A 557 36.34 1.25 -76.04
CA ALA A 557 34.94 1.05 -76.39
C ALA A 557 34.41 2.15 -77.30
N GLU A 558 33.75 1.75 -78.38
CA GLU A 558 32.96 2.66 -79.21
C GLU A 558 31.54 2.80 -78.64
N LEU A 559 31.00 4.01 -78.63
CA LEU A 559 29.63 4.26 -78.24
C LEU A 559 28.70 3.92 -79.41
N ILE A 560 27.83 2.93 -79.22
CA ILE A 560 26.88 2.48 -80.23
C ILE A 560 25.57 3.23 -80.04
N GLU A 561 25.21 4.02 -81.07
CA GLU A 561 23.98 4.81 -81.10
C GLU A 561 23.16 4.46 -82.33
N PHE A 562 21.98 3.91 -82.11
CA PHE A 562 21.05 3.59 -83.18
C PHE A 562 20.12 4.77 -83.48
N GLU A 563 20.05 5.20 -84.75
CA GLU A 563 18.99 6.09 -85.28
C GLU A 563 17.88 5.29 -85.99
N ASN A 564 18.12 4.00 -86.25
CA ASN A 564 17.19 3.04 -86.86
C ASN A 564 17.54 1.64 -86.33
N ALA A 565 16.66 0.66 -86.53
CA ALA A 565 16.94 -0.72 -86.14
C ALA A 565 18.25 -1.26 -86.75
N ALA A 566 19.00 -2.09 -86.03
CA ALA A 566 20.27 -2.67 -86.46
C ALA A 566 20.31 -4.18 -86.21
N PHE A 567 20.83 -4.93 -87.19
CA PHE A 567 21.16 -6.34 -86.99
C PHE A 567 22.54 -6.44 -86.34
N GLN A 568 22.61 -7.06 -85.16
CA GLN A 568 23.84 -7.43 -84.47
C GLN A 568 24.08 -8.93 -84.64
N VAL A 569 25.27 -9.32 -85.10
CA VAL A 569 25.73 -10.71 -85.13
C VAL A 569 26.77 -10.87 -84.02
N TYR A 570 26.58 -11.82 -83.11
CA TYR A 570 27.41 -12.00 -81.92
C TYR A 570 27.67 -13.49 -81.64
N GLU A 571 28.67 -13.79 -80.82
CA GLU A 571 28.98 -15.14 -80.35
C GLU A 571 28.31 -15.34 -78.98
N ALA A 572 27.49 -16.38 -78.84
CA ALA A 572 26.83 -16.71 -77.58
C ALA A 572 27.80 -17.44 -76.63
N ASP A 573 27.46 -17.53 -75.34
CA ASP A 573 28.27 -18.21 -74.31
C ASP A 573 28.57 -19.69 -74.64
N SER A 574 27.76 -20.31 -75.50
CA SER A 574 27.98 -21.67 -76.02
C SER A 574 29.13 -21.77 -77.04
N GLY A 575 29.70 -20.64 -77.47
CA GLY A 575 30.65 -20.55 -78.60
C GLY A 575 29.99 -20.61 -79.97
N GLU A 576 28.65 -20.56 -80.01
CA GLU A 576 27.86 -20.60 -81.24
C GLU A 576 27.40 -19.18 -81.64
N TRP A 577 27.28 -18.92 -82.93
CA TRP A 577 26.96 -17.60 -83.46
C TRP A 577 25.45 -17.38 -83.54
N ARG A 578 24.97 -16.20 -83.12
CA ARG A 578 23.57 -15.80 -83.21
C ARG A 578 23.45 -14.41 -83.81
N TRP A 579 22.25 -14.05 -84.26
CA TRP A 579 21.95 -12.67 -84.65
C TRP A 579 20.72 -12.16 -83.92
N ARG A 580 20.67 -10.86 -83.67
CA ARG A 580 19.49 -10.17 -83.13
C ARG A 580 19.26 -8.85 -83.86
N LEU A 581 18.00 -8.50 -84.11
CA LEU A 581 17.57 -7.20 -84.60
C LEU A 581 17.23 -6.34 -83.40
N ILE A 582 17.92 -5.22 -83.25
CA ILE A 582 17.77 -4.25 -82.17
C ILE A 582 17.11 -3.00 -82.75
N ASP A 583 16.17 -2.35 -82.06
CA ASP A 583 15.60 -1.07 -82.52
C ASP A 583 16.44 0.16 -82.14
N GLU A 584 15.91 1.37 -82.34
CA GLU A 584 16.58 2.64 -82.03
C GLU A 584 16.75 2.90 -80.51
N ASP A 585 15.98 2.16 -79.70
CA ASP A 585 15.92 2.24 -78.24
C ASP A 585 16.73 1.11 -77.56
N GLY A 586 17.38 0.25 -78.34
CA GLY A 586 18.19 -0.86 -77.82
C GLY A 586 17.41 -2.15 -77.53
N ASN A 587 16.12 -2.20 -77.90
CA ASN A 587 15.28 -3.38 -77.65
C ASN A 587 15.43 -4.44 -78.74
N VAL A 588 15.48 -5.72 -78.33
CA VAL A 588 15.53 -6.83 -79.28
C VAL A 588 14.16 -7.07 -79.90
N LEU A 589 14.00 -6.75 -81.18
CA LEU A 589 12.77 -6.96 -81.96
C LEU A 589 12.65 -8.39 -82.50
N ALA A 590 13.77 -9.05 -82.78
CA ALA A 590 13.84 -10.41 -83.30
C ALA A 590 15.22 -11.02 -83.04
N ASP A 591 15.31 -12.33 -82.89
CA ASP A 591 16.58 -13.07 -82.81
C ASP A 591 16.64 -14.20 -83.84
N SER A 592 17.79 -14.87 -83.92
CA SER A 592 18.02 -15.96 -84.87
C SER A 592 17.19 -17.20 -84.59
N GLY A 593 16.67 -17.39 -83.37
CA GLY A 593 15.93 -18.57 -82.90
C GLY A 593 16.72 -19.90 -82.92
N GLU A 594 17.81 -19.97 -83.67
CA GLU A 594 18.69 -21.10 -83.87
C GLU A 594 20.15 -20.66 -83.74
N GLU A 595 21.01 -21.60 -83.37
CA GLU A 595 22.44 -21.38 -83.22
C GLU A 595 23.18 -21.70 -84.53
N HIS A 596 24.17 -20.88 -84.87
CA HIS A 596 24.95 -21.03 -86.09
C HIS A 596 26.40 -21.42 -85.79
N THR A 597 26.92 -22.39 -86.53
CA THR A 597 28.29 -22.92 -86.34
C THR A 597 29.40 -21.95 -86.76
N SER A 598 29.07 -20.81 -87.39
CA SER A 598 30.03 -19.77 -87.75
C SER A 598 29.37 -18.41 -87.97
N ARG A 599 30.14 -17.32 -87.77
CA ARG A 599 29.74 -15.93 -88.06
C ARG A 599 29.12 -15.76 -89.45
N GLY A 600 29.74 -16.38 -90.47
CA GLY A 600 29.28 -16.28 -91.85
C GLY A 600 27.90 -16.90 -92.07
N ASP A 601 27.59 -17.99 -91.36
CA ASP A 601 26.31 -18.69 -91.43
C ASP A 601 25.19 -17.87 -90.74
N ALA A 602 25.48 -17.31 -89.55
CA ALA A 602 24.58 -16.38 -88.88
C ALA A 602 24.31 -15.12 -89.73
N ALA A 603 25.35 -14.57 -90.38
CA ALA A 603 25.23 -13.40 -91.23
C ALA A 603 24.41 -13.69 -92.51
N GLU A 604 24.55 -14.87 -93.12
CA GLU A 604 23.78 -15.28 -94.30
C GLU A 604 22.29 -15.50 -93.96
N ALA A 605 22.00 -16.11 -92.81
CA ALA A 605 20.65 -16.26 -92.28
C ALA A 605 19.99 -14.89 -92.03
N MET A 606 20.71 -13.97 -91.39
CA MET A 606 20.27 -12.58 -91.18
C MET A 606 20.07 -11.82 -92.49
N MET A 607 20.93 -11.98 -93.50
CA MET A 607 20.80 -11.30 -94.80
C MET A 607 19.46 -11.60 -95.49
N THR A 608 18.90 -12.80 -95.29
CA THR A 608 17.56 -13.16 -95.79
C THR A 608 16.47 -12.29 -95.15
N LEU A 609 16.63 -11.89 -93.89
CA LEU A 609 15.72 -10.99 -93.18
C LEU A 609 15.98 -9.51 -93.51
N LYS A 610 17.24 -9.13 -93.74
CA LYS A 610 17.64 -7.77 -94.16
C LYS A 610 17.03 -7.34 -95.49
N GLU A 611 16.71 -8.29 -96.38
CA GLU A 611 15.92 -8.01 -97.60
C GLU A 611 14.52 -7.44 -97.29
N GLN A 612 13.94 -7.75 -96.12
CA GLN A 612 12.64 -7.25 -95.67
C GLN A 612 12.74 -5.97 -94.80
N ALA A 613 13.91 -5.69 -94.24
CA ALA A 613 14.21 -4.49 -93.45
C ALA A 613 15.44 -3.74 -94.01
N PRO A 614 15.34 -3.10 -95.19
CA PRO A 614 16.50 -2.55 -95.92
C PRO A 614 17.14 -1.33 -95.25
N ASN A 615 16.41 -0.67 -94.35
CA ASN A 615 16.92 0.47 -93.57
C ASN A 615 17.65 0.02 -92.31
N ALA A 616 17.67 -1.28 -92.00
CA ALA A 616 18.35 -1.77 -90.82
C ALA A 616 19.85 -1.86 -91.04
N GLU A 617 20.62 -1.20 -90.17
CA GLU A 617 22.08 -1.20 -90.26
C GLU A 617 22.65 -2.57 -89.86
N LEU A 618 23.85 -2.91 -90.36
CA LEU A 618 24.56 -4.10 -89.88
C LEU A 618 25.62 -3.62 -88.91
N LEU A 619 25.49 -4.02 -87.66
CA LEU A 619 26.43 -3.71 -86.61
C LEU A 619 27.43 -4.86 -86.47
N GLU A 620 28.69 -4.57 -86.71
CA GLU A 620 29.81 -5.47 -86.44
C GLU A 620 30.60 -4.89 -85.28
N ILE A 621 30.61 -5.60 -84.16
CA ILE A 621 31.36 -5.24 -82.96
C ILE A 621 32.69 -5.97 -83.07
N ASP A 622 33.71 -5.28 -83.59
CA ASP A 622 35.06 -5.83 -83.73
C ASP A 622 35.96 -5.46 -82.52
N THR A 623 35.46 -4.66 -81.58
CA THR A 623 36.09 -4.22 -80.31
C THR A 623 35.03 -4.10 -79.21
N ALA A 624 35.42 -3.83 -77.96
CA ALA A 624 34.43 -3.52 -76.92
C ALA A 624 33.54 -2.32 -77.33
N ALA A 625 32.34 -2.23 -76.74
CA ALA A 625 31.38 -1.18 -77.05
C ALA A 625 30.48 -0.82 -75.87
N PHE A 626 30.08 0.45 -75.80
CA PHE A 626 29.00 0.91 -74.93
C PHE A 626 27.68 0.90 -75.68
N GLU A 627 26.68 0.23 -75.11
CA GLU A 627 25.31 0.22 -75.61
C GLU A 627 24.40 1.00 -74.65
N LEU A 628 23.67 1.98 -75.19
CA LEU A 628 22.59 2.65 -74.47
C LEU A 628 21.28 1.93 -74.79
N PHE A 629 20.58 1.46 -73.75
CA PHE A 629 19.35 0.69 -73.90
C PHE A 629 18.23 1.29 -73.05
N VAL A 630 16.98 1.05 -73.44
CA VAL A 630 15.78 1.36 -72.66
C VAL A 630 15.27 0.08 -71.98
N ASN A 631 14.92 0.17 -70.70
CA ASN A 631 14.33 -0.94 -69.93
C ASN A 631 12.80 -0.99 -70.11
N GLU A 632 12.14 -1.91 -69.39
CA GLU A 632 10.68 -2.09 -69.48
C GLU A 632 9.87 -0.89 -68.97
N ASP A 633 10.48 0.01 -68.20
CA ASP A 633 9.86 1.21 -67.61
C ASP A 633 10.09 2.48 -68.46
N ASP A 634 10.53 2.34 -69.71
CA ASP A 634 10.92 3.44 -70.60
C ASP A 634 12.11 4.29 -70.08
N GLU A 635 12.97 3.71 -69.22
CA GLU A 635 14.16 4.35 -68.68
C GLU A 635 15.45 3.84 -69.33
N TRP A 636 16.41 4.74 -69.55
CA TRP A 636 17.69 4.50 -70.21
C TRP A 636 18.78 4.02 -69.26
N GLY A 637 19.49 2.96 -69.60
CA GLY A 637 20.74 2.54 -68.96
C GLY A 637 21.89 2.44 -69.97
N TRP A 638 23.11 2.19 -69.48
CA TRP A 638 24.24 1.85 -70.33
C TRP A 638 24.81 0.47 -69.94
N ARG A 639 25.35 -0.24 -70.92
CA ARG A 639 26.09 -1.49 -70.69
C ARG A 639 27.36 -1.54 -71.53
N LEU A 640 28.44 -2.03 -70.94
CA LEU A 640 29.71 -2.30 -71.61
C LEU A 640 29.73 -3.77 -72.03
N ILE A 641 29.88 -4.00 -73.33
CA ILE A 641 30.03 -5.34 -73.91
C ILE A 641 31.42 -5.49 -74.52
N ASP A 642 31.97 -6.71 -74.46
CA ASP A 642 33.23 -7.04 -75.10
C ASP A 642 33.07 -7.34 -76.61
N GLU A 643 34.16 -7.68 -77.29
CA GLU A 643 34.19 -8.02 -78.72
C GLU A 643 33.35 -9.27 -79.07
N ALA A 644 33.06 -10.14 -78.10
CA ALA A 644 32.18 -11.29 -78.30
C ALA A 644 30.70 -10.94 -78.09
N GLY A 645 30.41 -9.77 -77.52
CA GLY A 645 29.08 -9.33 -77.12
C GLY A 645 28.71 -9.75 -75.69
N LYS A 646 29.67 -10.23 -74.88
CA LYS A 646 29.45 -10.55 -73.47
C LYS A 646 29.41 -9.28 -72.64
N LEU A 647 28.50 -9.22 -71.67
CA LEU A 647 28.37 -8.13 -70.71
C LEU A 647 29.55 -8.10 -69.71
N VAL A 648 30.14 -6.93 -69.53
CA VAL A 648 31.37 -6.72 -68.73
C VAL A 648 31.09 -5.84 -67.51
N ALA A 649 30.34 -4.77 -67.72
CA ALA A 649 29.91 -3.83 -66.71
C ALA A 649 28.59 -3.21 -67.16
N GLU A 650 27.78 -2.75 -66.21
CA GLU A 650 26.55 -2.03 -66.51
C GLU A 650 26.33 -0.88 -65.54
N ASP A 651 25.42 0.00 -65.95
CA ASP A 651 24.85 1.03 -65.10
C ASP A 651 23.99 0.38 -64.01
N PRO A 652 24.31 0.57 -62.73
CA PRO A 652 23.46 0.07 -61.64
C PRO A 652 22.13 0.82 -61.53
N ALA A 653 21.98 1.96 -62.22
CA ALA A 653 20.76 2.76 -62.23
C ALA A 653 20.22 2.96 -63.65
N THR A 654 18.95 3.36 -63.72
CA THR A 654 18.26 3.73 -64.96
C THR A 654 17.97 5.23 -64.95
N HIS A 655 17.77 5.80 -66.13
CA HIS A 655 17.73 7.24 -66.31
C HIS A 655 16.58 7.69 -67.22
N PRO A 656 15.91 8.81 -66.95
CA PRO A 656 14.72 9.23 -67.70
C PRO A 656 15.02 9.64 -69.15
N THR A 657 16.30 9.82 -69.51
CA THR A 657 16.68 10.22 -70.86
C THR A 657 17.99 9.56 -71.29
N ARG A 658 18.11 9.27 -72.59
CA ARG A 658 19.36 8.83 -73.23
C ARG A 658 20.54 9.73 -72.92
N GLY A 659 20.31 11.05 -72.84
CA GLY A 659 21.36 12.01 -72.51
C GLY A 659 21.86 11.93 -71.07
N ALA A 660 21.01 11.49 -70.13
CA ALA A 660 21.38 11.23 -68.74
C ALA A 660 22.13 9.89 -68.62
N ALA A 661 21.68 8.83 -69.30
CA ALA A 661 22.44 7.57 -69.37
C ALA A 661 23.84 7.76 -69.99
N ARG A 662 23.96 8.58 -71.04
CA ARG A 662 25.27 8.97 -71.59
C ARG A 662 26.12 9.73 -70.57
N GLN A 663 25.53 10.57 -69.73
CA GLN A 663 26.26 11.26 -68.66
C GLN A 663 26.73 10.27 -67.60
N ALA A 664 25.91 9.31 -67.19
CA ALA A 664 26.29 8.25 -66.26
C ALA A 664 27.43 7.38 -66.82
N MET A 665 27.35 6.99 -68.09
CA MET A 665 28.45 6.30 -68.79
C MET A 665 29.74 7.14 -68.79
N ASN A 666 29.64 8.46 -69.05
CA ASN A 666 30.80 9.34 -69.01
C ASN A 666 31.41 9.44 -67.59
N ARG A 667 30.63 9.28 -66.51
CA ARG A 667 31.16 9.21 -65.15
C ARG A 667 32.06 7.98 -64.95
N LEU A 668 31.71 6.82 -65.53
CA LEU A 668 32.61 5.65 -65.53
C LEU A 668 33.94 6.00 -66.21
N LEU A 669 33.88 6.64 -67.38
CA LEU A 669 35.09 7.01 -68.13
C LEU A 669 35.95 8.05 -67.39
N GLU A 670 35.32 8.98 -66.67
CA GLU A 670 36.01 9.98 -65.84
C GLU A 670 36.78 9.33 -64.68
N HIS A 671 36.22 8.27 -64.09
CA HIS A 671 36.76 7.58 -62.92
C HIS A 671 37.39 6.21 -63.24
N LEU A 672 37.71 5.94 -64.49
CA LEU A 672 38.15 4.62 -64.96
C LEU A 672 39.46 4.15 -64.29
N ASP A 673 40.37 5.08 -64.04
CA ASP A 673 41.69 4.81 -63.46
C ASP A 673 41.71 4.89 -61.91
N SER A 674 40.53 4.94 -61.25
CA SER A 674 40.42 5.01 -59.78
C SER A 674 41.05 3.81 -59.09
N ASP A 675 41.55 3.96 -57.87
CA ASP A 675 42.18 2.87 -57.10
C ASP A 675 41.20 1.73 -56.77
N VAL A 676 41.73 0.55 -56.40
CA VAL A 676 40.93 -0.62 -56.01
C VAL A 676 41.13 -0.93 -54.53
N ARG A 677 40.04 -1.02 -53.77
CA ARG A 677 40.00 -1.46 -52.38
C ARG A 677 39.25 -2.77 -52.22
N THR A 678 39.82 -3.67 -51.44
CA THR A 678 39.11 -4.84 -50.91
C THR A 678 38.31 -4.45 -49.66
N MET A 679 37.00 -4.62 -49.73
CA MET A 679 36.03 -4.41 -48.66
C MET A 679 35.69 -5.74 -47.98
N ASP A 680 36.63 -6.30 -47.21
CA ASP A 680 36.45 -7.52 -46.41
C ASP A 680 35.95 -7.23 -44.98
N ARG A 681 35.89 -5.96 -44.61
CA ARG A 681 35.45 -5.42 -43.33
C ARG A 681 34.74 -4.09 -43.53
N SER A 682 34.01 -3.65 -42.52
CA SER A 682 33.40 -2.33 -42.49
C SER A 682 34.43 -1.20 -42.48
N ILE A 683 34.00 0.00 -42.88
CA ILE A 683 34.84 1.20 -42.89
C ILE A 683 34.13 2.39 -42.25
N PHE A 684 34.91 3.26 -41.62
CA PHE A 684 34.54 4.64 -41.38
C PHE A 684 35.04 5.46 -42.58
N GLN A 685 34.14 5.81 -43.47
CA GLN A 685 34.48 6.70 -44.58
C GLN A 685 34.34 8.15 -44.14
N THR A 686 35.44 8.90 -44.16
CA THR A 686 35.49 10.33 -43.88
C THR A 686 35.26 11.12 -45.15
N TYR A 687 34.47 12.18 -45.07
CA TYR A 687 34.21 13.10 -46.18
C TYR A 687 33.96 14.51 -45.64
N ALA A 688 34.09 15.52 -46.48
CA ALA A 688 33.83 16.91 -46.11
C ALA A 688 32.91 17.57 -47.13
N THR A 689 31.87 18.26 -46.65
CA THR A 689 31.01 19.11 -47.47
C THR A 689 31.37 20.57 -47.18
N ASP A 690 31.02 21.03 -45.98
CA ASP A 690 31.46 22.28 -45.36
C ASP A 690 32.33 22.00 -44.12
N ASP A 691 31.92 21.05 -43.30
CA ASP A 691 32.66 20.48 -42.16
C ASP A 691 32.99 18.99 -42.42
N TRP A 692 33.83 18.40 -41.58
CA TRP A 692 34.21 16.99 -41.68
C TRP A 692 33.16 16.09 -41.02
N HIS A 693 32.75 15.06 -41.75
CA HIS A 693 31.82 14.03 -41.28
C HIS A 693 32.36 12.63 -41.60
N TRP A 694 31.75 11.63 -40.98
CA TRP A 694 31.99 10.23 -41.30
C TRP A 694 30.68 9.49 -41.51
N ARG A 695 30.75 8.44 -42.33
CA ARG A 695 29.68 7.45 -42.50
C ARG A 695 30.26 6.05 -42.28
N PHE A 696 29.53 5.21 -41.56
CA PHE A 696 29.91 3.83 -41.30
C PHE A 696 29.28 2.92 -42.33
N VAL A 697 30.13 2.22 -43.05
CA VAL A 697 29.78 1.50 -44.27
C VAL A 697 30.10 0.02 -44.09
N MET A 698 29.12 -0.82 -44.42
CA MET A 698 29.27 -2.28 -44.46
C MET A 698 29.97 -2.74 -45.75
N PRO A 699 30.60 -3.93 -45.78
CA PRO A 699 31.14 -4.51 -47.01
C PRO A 699 30.17 -4.52 -48.20
N SER A 700 28.88 -4.78 -47.94
CA SER A 700 27.79 -4.73 -48.92
C SER A 700 27.61 -3.38 -49.59
N GLY A 701 28.14 -2.32 -48.99
CA GLY A 701 28.05 -0.94 -49.44
C GLY A 701 27.02 -0.12 -48.69
N GLU A 702 26.17 -0.77 -47.89
CA GLU A 702 25.15 -0.13 -47.07
C GLU A 702 25.77 0.76 -46.00
N THR A 703 25.30 2.01 -45.91
CA THR A 703 25.62 2.89 -44.79
C THR A 703 24.64 2.58 -43.66
N VAL A 704 25.15 2.36 -42.45
CA VAL A 704 24.31 1.99 -41.29
C VAL A 704 24.43 2.98 -40.13
N ALA A 705 25.44 3.85 -40.14
CA ALA A 705 25.59 4.94 -39.18
C ALA A 705 26.24 6.16 -39.84
N VAL A 706 25.94 7.36 -39.34
CA VAL A 706 26.59 8.62 -39.70
C VAL A 706 27.01 9.39 -38.45
N ALA A 707 27.94 10.33 -38.60
CA ALA A 707 28.39 11.18 -37.51
C ALA A 707 27.23 11.91 -36.83
N GLY A 708 27.24 11.92 -35.50
CA GLY A 708 26.25 12.67 -34.70
C GLY A 708 26.60 14.15 -34.53
N GLU A 709 27.84 14.53 -34.77
CA GLU A 709 28.34 15.90 -34.70
C GLU A 709 29.27 16.20 -35.88
N ASP A 710 29.38 17.48 -36.21
CA ASP A 710 30.22 17.96 -37.30
C ASP A 710 31.60 18.33 -36.73
N HIS A 711 32.66 18.04 -37.47
CA HIS A 711 34.03 18.29 -37.03
C HIS A 711 34.70 19.38 -37.87
N SER A 712 35.37 20.32 -37.21
CA SER A 712 36.00 21.44 -37.91
C SER A 712 37.24 21.03 -38.73
N THR A 713 37.87 19.92 -38.34
CA THR A 713 39.06 19.37 -39.01
C THR A 713 39.01 17.86 -39.09
N ARG A 714 39.67 17.32 -40.11
CA ARG A 714 39.87 15.87 -40.28
C ARG A 714 40.54 15.22 -39.08
N ASP A 715 41.59 15.84 -38.54
CA ASP A 715 42.35 15.27 -37.42
C ASP A 715 41.47 15.16 -36.17
N GLU A 716 40.65 16.17 -35.89
CA GLU A 716 39.65 16.15 -34.81
C GLU A 716 38.62 15.04 -35.00
N LEU A 717 38.12 14.85 -36.23
CA LEU A 717 37.23 13.75 -36.56
C LEU A 717 37.89 12.40 -36.31
N VAL A 718 39.10 12.19 -36.82
CA VAL A 718 39.80 10.90 -36.70
C VAL A 718 40.12 10.58 -35.24
N ASP A 719 40.51 11.58 -34.45
CA ASP A 719 40.76 11.44 -33.01
C ASP A 719 39.47 11.10 -32.24
N SER A 720 38.29 11.52 -32.70
CA SER A 720 37.00 11.20 -32.05
C SER A 720 36.56 9.75 -32.27
N LEU A 721 36.98 9.12 -33.39
CA LEU A 721 36.52 7.78 -33.78
C LEU A 721 36.87 6.69 -32.77
N ASP A 722 37.96 6.81 -32.01
CA ASP A 722 38.30 5.83 -30.96
C ASP A 722 37.21 5.79 -29.87
N ASN A 723 36.66 6.96 -29.49
CA ASN A 723 35.55 7.04 -28.55
C ASN A 723 34.25 6.50 -29.17
N VAL A 724 33.98 6.82 -30.44
CA VAL A 724 32.81 6.29 -31.17
C VAL A 724 32.83 4.76 -31.20
N ARG A 725 34.00 4.15 -31.46
CA ARG A 725 34.16 2.68 -31.51
C ARG A 725 33.88 2.03 -30.17
N GLU A 726 34.37 2.62 -29.09
CA GLU A 726 34.14 2.07 -27.75
C GLU A 726 32.69 2.26 -27.31
N ALA A 727 32.09 3.43 -27.58
CA ALA A 727 30.68 3.68 -27.34
C ALA A 727 29.81 2.68 -28.13
N ALA A 728 30.05 2.52 -29.44
CA ALA A 728 29.28 1.62 -30.29
C ALA A 728 29.33 0.16 -29.81
N ALA A 729 30.51 -0.31 -29.40
CA ALA A 729 30.69 -1.70 -29.00
C ALA A 729 30.25 -2.01 -27.56
N SER A 730 30.14 -1.01 -26.70
CA SER A 730 29.70 -1.17 -25.30
C SER A 730 28.25 -0.75 -25.07
N ALA A 731 27.65 -0.03 -26.01
CA ALA A 731 26.34 0.56 -25.84
C ALA A 731 25.23 -0.47 -25.70
N ARG A 732 24.29 -0.17 -24.80
CA ARG A 732 23.06 -0.93 -24.65
C ARG A 732 21.96 -0.34 -25.52
N ARG A 733 21.08 -1.17 -26.05
CA ARG A 733 19.90 -0.72 -26.77
C ARG A 733 18.80 -0.31 -25.79
N SER A 734 18.19 0.86 -26.01
CA SER A 734 17.01 1.35 -25.29
C SER A 734 16.01 1.95 -26.28
N THR A 735 14.72 1.71 -26.03
CA THR A 735 13.64 2.33 -26.81
C THR A 735 13.15 3.57 -26.08
N ILE A 736 13.29 4.73 -26.70
CA ILE A 736 12.89 6.03 -26.16
C ILE A 736 11.52 6.39 -26.75
N GLY A 737 10.53 6.57 -25.87
CA GLY A 737 9.20 7.07 -26.23
C GLY A 737 9.15 8.61 -26.21
N ASP A 738 7.97 9.16 -25.97
CA ASP A 738 7.79 10.61 -25.78
C ASP A 738 8.55 11.13 -24.55
N VAL A 739 8.73 10.26 -23.55
CA VAL A 739 9.45 10.53 -22.31
C VAL A 739 10.39 9.38 -22.00
N SER A 740 11.56 9.70 -21.47
CA SER A 740 12.52 8.75 -20.90
C SER A 740 13.01 9.22 -19.54
N VAL A 741 13.45 8.28 -18.72
CA VAL A 741 14.07 8.57 -17.42
C VAL A 741 15.56 8.31 -17.55
N GLN A 742 16.39 9.24 -17.09
CA GLN A 742 17.84 9.04 -17.02
C GLN A 742 18.30 9.16 -15.57
N LEU A 743 18.95 8.12 -15.06
CA LEU A 743 19.65 8.16 -13.78
C LEU A 743 21.03 8.80 -13.97
N TYR A 744 21.43 9.69 -13.07
CA TYR A 744 22.74 10.32 -13.12
C TYR A 744 23.30 10.52 -11.71
N GLY A 745 24.62 10.59 -11.57
CA GLY A 745 25.29 10.70 -10.28
C GLY A 745 26.43 9.70 -10.11
N THR A 746 27.22 9.85 -9.05
CA THR A 746 28.34 8.96 -8.72
C THR A 746 28.26 8.47 -7.29
N ASP A 747 28.36 9.41 -6.34
CA ASP A 747 28.22 9.16 -4.89
C ASP A 747 26.77 9.35 -4.40
N GLU A 748 26.08 10.33 -4.99
CA GLU A 748 24.66 10.61 -4.78
C GLU A 748 23.96 10.50 -6.12
N TRP A 749 22.82 9.81 -6.14
CA TRP A 749 22.09 9.46 -7.36
C TRP A 749 20.80 10.25 -7.49
N HIS A 750 20.63 10.80 -8.69
CA HIS A 750 19.50 11.60 -9.13
C HIS A 750 18.85 10.95 -10.33
N PHE A 751 17.66 11.44 -10.68
CA PHE A 751 17.03 11.11 -11.94
C PHE A 751 16.46 12.37 -12.58
N ARG A 752 16.40 12.37 -13.90
CA ARG A 752 15.69 13.39 -14.67
C ARG A 752 14.80 12.76 -15.72
N LEU A 753 13.74 13.47 -16.07
CA LEU A 753 12.84 13.13 -17.16
C LEU A 753 13.29 13.91 -18.38
N LEU A 754 13.53 13.20 -19.48
CA LEU A 754 13.92 13.78 -20.75
C LEU A 754 12.81 13.52 -21.77
N ASP A 755 12.58 14.50 -22.63
CA ASP A 755 11.75 14.28 -23.81
C ASP A 755 12.51 13.42 -24.85
N ARG A 756 11.82 13.11 -25.96
CA ARG A 756 12.42 12.35 -27.07
C ARG A 756 13.72 12.98 -27.58
N ASP A 757 13.81 14.30 -27.63
CA ASP A 757 14.92 15.06 -28.20
C ASP A 757 16.03 15.36 -27.16
N ARG A 758 15.91 14.76 -25.95
CA ARG A 758 16.80 14.89 -24.78
C ARG A 758 16.74 16.26 -24.10
N GLU A 759 15.67 17.03 -24.28
CA GLU A 759 15.40 18.22 -23.47
C GLU A 759 14.83 17.81 -22.11
N GLU A 760 15.29 18.46 -21.05
CA GLU A 760 14.90 18.13 -19.68
C GLU A 760 13.50 18.65 -19.36
N ILE A 761 12.60 17.75 -18.95
CA ILE A 761 11.20 18.03 -18.57
C ILE A 761 11.08 18.25 -17.04
N ALA A 762 11.84 17.47 -16.28
CA ALA A 762 11.87 17.52 -14.82
C ALA A 762 13.15 16.91 -14.26
N ASP A 763 13.55 17.36 -13.08
CA ASP A 763 14.67 16.83 -12.33
C ASP A 763 14.26 16.49 -10.89
N SER A 764 14.83 15.41 -10.37
CA SER A 764 14.74 15.01 -8.97
C SER A 764 15.09 16.16 -8.03
N ALA A 765 14.24 16.36 -7.01
CA ALA A 765 14.46 17.34 -5.96
C ALA A 765 15.36 16.80 -4.83
N VAL A 766 15.44 15.48 -4.73
CA VAL A 766 16.20 14.75 -3.71
C VAL A 766 17.17 13.78 -4.35
N SER A 767 18.31 13.59 -3.70
CA SER A 767 19.30 12.58 -4.06
C SER A 767 19.10 11.31 -3.22
N THR A 768 19.47 10.17 -3.79
CA THR A 768 19.50 8.86 -3.12
C THR A 768 20.94 8.38 -2.92
N ALA A 769 21.16 7.48 -1.97
CA ALA A 769 22.52 7.07 -1.60
C ALA A 769 23.17 6.14 -2.63
N ASP A 770 22.37 5.39 -3.38
CA ASP A 770 22.86 4.50 -4.41
C ASP A 770 21.88 4.35 -5.59
N ARG A 771 22.42 3.86 -6.71
CA ARG A 771 21.69 3.66 -7.96
C ARG A 771 20.47 2.74 -7.81
N GLN A 772 20.53 1.73 -6.93
CA GLN A 772 19.44 0.78 -6.77
C GLN A 772 18.24 1.46 -6.10
N GLU A 773 18.50 2.34 -5.13
CA GLU A 773 17.48 3.18 -4.50
C GLU A 773 16.87 4.17 -5.49
N ALA A 774 17.69 4.87 -6.30
CA ALA A 774 17.21 5.74 -7.37
C ALA A 774 16.31 5.00 -8.37
N MET A 775 16.73 3.80 -8.80
CA MET A 775 15.96 2.96 -9.70
C MET A 775 14.64 2.49 -9.08
N ALA A 776 14.63 2.14 -7.79
CA ALA A 776 13.40 1.76 -7.09
C ALA A 776 12.41 2.93 -7.01
N GLY A 777 12.89 4.14 -6.70
CA GLY A 777 12.06 5.35 -6.69
C GLY A 777 11.47 5.67 -8.06
N VAL A 778 12.28 5.55 -9.13
CA VAL A 778 11.81 5.69 -10.52
C VAL A 778 10.77 4.62 -10.87
N GLU A 779 10.95 3.38 -10.44
CA GLU A 779 9.98 2.32 -10.73
C GLU A 779 8.66 2.55 -10.00
N THR A 780 8.68 3.02 -8.74
CA THR A 780 7.48 3.47 -8.02
C THR A 780 6.81 4.63 -8.75
N LEU A 781 7.58 5.62 -9.21
CA LEU A 781 7.05 6.75 -9.98
C LEU A 781 6.34 6.27 -11.25
N LYS A 782 6.96 5.36 -12.00
CA LYS A 782 6.39 4.81 -13.24
C LYS A 782 5.16 3.94 -12.99
N SER A 783 5.20 3.04 -12.01
CA SER A 783 4.12 2.09 -11.74
C SER A 783 2.84 2.75 -11.22
N HIS A 784 2.97 3.94 -10.63
CA HIS A 784 1.84 4.70 -10.08
C HIS A 784 1.54 6.00 -10.85
N ALA A 785 2.22 6.26 -11.98
CA ALA A 785 2.04 7.48 -12.76
C ALA A 785 0.59 7.66 -13.26
N LEU A 786 -0.04 6.59 -13.77
CA LEU A 786 -1.42 6.66 -14.30
C LEU A 786 -2.48 6.98 -13.24
N ASP A 787 -2.25 6.55 -12.00
CA ASP A 787 -3.17 6.73 -10.88
C ASP A 787 -2.86 8.00 -10.07
N ALA A 788 -1.78 8.72 -10.42
CA ALA A 788 -1.33 9.89 -9.67
C ALA A 788 -2.35 11.05 -9.76
N PRO A 789 -2.92 11.52 -8.64
CA PRO A 789 -3.84 12.66 -8.66
C PRO A 789 -3.09 13.94 -9.05
N ILE A 790 -3.69 14.73 -9.94
CA ILE A 790 -3.25 16.10 -10.23
C ILE A 790 -4.05 17.08 -9.37
N PHE A 791 -3.38 17.88 -8.56
CA PHE A 791 -4.03 18.79 -7.60
C PHE A 791 -3.28 20.12 -7.46
N SER A 792 -3.87 21.06 -6.74
CA SER A 792 -3.22 22.33 -6.35
C SER A 792 -3.65 22.70 -4.94
N ILE A 793 -2.73 23.25 -4.15
CA ILE A 793 -3.05 23.79 -2.83
C ILE A 793 -3.37 25.28 -3.00
N GLU A 794 -4.62 25.67 -2.77
CA GLU A 794 -5.03 27.09 -2.83
C GLU A 794 -4.67 27.80 -1.52
N ASP A 795 -5.37 27.46 -0.42
CA ASP A 795 -5.08 27.97 0.92
C ASP A 795 -4.52 26.88 1.85
N ALA A 796 -5.21 25.74 1.93
CA ALA A 796 -4.78 24.55 2.66
C ALA A 796 -5.46 23.27 2.15
N VAL A 797 -4.87 22.12 2.44
CA VAL A 797 -5.41 20.78 2.16
C VAL A 797 -5.33 19.91 3.40
N ILE A 798 -6.32 19.02 3.56
CA ILE A 798 -6.33 17.98 4.61
C ILE A 798 -5.66 16.76 4.00
N ARG A 799 -4.43 16.50 4.40
CA ARG A 799 -3.67 15.34 3.93
C ARG A 799 -3.91 14.15 4.85
N LEU A 800 -4.10 12.98 4.27
CA LEU A 800 -4.23 11.72 5.00
C LEU A 800 -2.88 11.00 5.04
N ASP A 801 -2.53 10.43 6.19
CA ASP A 801 -1.39 9.53 6.38
C ASP A 801 -1.88 8.20 6.95
N GLY A 802 -1.38 7.08 6.42
CA GLY A 802 -1.72 5.72 6.84
C GLY A 802 -0.52 4.87 7.23
N ASN A 803 0.71 5.41 7.27
CA ASN A 803 1.93 4.64 7.51
C ASN A 803 2.00 4.06 8.93
N ASP A 804 1.61 4.84 9.94
CA ASP A 804 1.62 4.46 11.36
C ASP A 804 0.21 4.59 12.00
N GLY A 805 -0.81 4.08 11.29
CA GLY A 805 -2.22 4.29 11.61
C GLY A 805 -2.78 5.51 10.89
N TRP A 806 -4.11 5.58 10.74
CA TRP A 806 -4.73 6.63 9.92
C TRP A 806 -4.76 7.96 10.68
N SER A 807 -4.08 8.99 10.19
CA SER A 807 -4.10 10.34 10.76
C SER A 807 -4.23 11.40 9.66
N TRP A 808 -4.47 12.66 10.05
CA TRP A 808 -4.54 13.76 9.09
C TRP A 808 -3.72 14.96 9.55
N GLU A 809 -3.21 15.69 8.57
CA GLU A 809 -2.53 16.98 8.74
C GLU A 809 -3.18 18.04 7.86
N LEU A 810 -3.38 19.25 8.39
CA LEU A 810 -3.78 20.41 7.60
C LEU A 810 -2.52 21.14 7.16
N VAL A 811 -2.21 21.07 5.87
CA VAL A 811 -1.00 21.62 5.27
C VAL A 811 -1.35 22.81 4.38
N ASP A 812 -0.59 23.90 4.49
CA ASP A 812 -0.78 25.06 3.62
C ASP A 812 0.04 24.99 2.32
N ARG A 813 -0.12 26.01 1.46
CA ARG A 813 0.58 26.08 0.16
C ARG A 813 2.12 26.11 0.27
N ASP A 814 2.64 26.57 1.41
CA ASP A 814 4.07 26.71 1.69
C ASP A 814 4.61 25.41 2.34
N ARG A 815 3.72 24.40 2.53
CA ARG A 815 3.97 23.10 3.15
C ARG A 815 4.21 23.16 4.66
N ASP A 816 3.71 24.21 5.31
CA ASP A 816 3.72 24.30 6.75
C ASP A 816 2.51 23.54 7.32
N VAL A 817 2.75 22.67 8.31
CA VAL A 817 1.69 21.97 9.05
C VAL A 817 1.02 22.96 10.01
N LEU A 818 -0.24 23.28 9.73
CA LEU A 818 -1.04 24.21 10.54
C LEU A 818 -1.69 23.51 11.74
N ALA A 819 -2.10 22.26 11.55
CA ALA A 819 -2.78 21.44 12.55
C ALA A 819 -2.66 19.96 12.21
N ALA A 820 -2.76 19.10 13.21
CA ALA A 820 -2.80 17.65 13.04
C ALA A 820 -3.86 17.01 13.95
N ALA A 821 -4.24 15.78 13.60
CA ALA A 821 -5.04 14.91 14.46
C ALA A 821 -4.30 14.60 15.77
N VAL A 822 -5.04 14.51 16.89
CA VAL A 822 -4.45 14.21 18.21
C VAL A 822 -4.24 12.69 18.44
N GLY A 823 -4.70 11.86 17.52
CA GLY A 823 -4.52 10.41 17.54
C GLY A 823 -4.68 9.78 16.17
N THR A 824 -4.59 8.44 16.14
CA THR A 824 -4.72 7.64 14.93
C THR A 824 -6.04 6.87 14.93
N ALA A 825 -6.73 6.87 13.80
CA ALA A 825 -7.88 6.04 13.53
C ALA A 825 -7.47 4.63 13.06
N GLU A 826 -8.34 3.63 13.28
CA GLU A 826 -8.09 2.24 12.87
C GLU A 826 -8.23 2.05 11.36
N SER A 827 -9.12 2.81 10.72
CA SER A 827 -9.36 2.76 9.29
C SER A 827 -9.46 4.16 8.66
N LYS A 828 -9.28 4.20 7.33
CA LYS A 828 -9.45 5.41 6.53
C LYS A 828 -10.86 5.98 6.63
N ASP A 829 -11.87 5.11 6.69
CA ASP A 829 -13.27 5.51 6.81
C ASP A 829 -13.50 6.20 8.18
N ASP A 830 -12.96 5.64 9.27
CA ASP A 830 -13.04 6.26 10.61
C ASP A 830 -12.30 7.62 10.66
N LEU A 831 -11.18 7.74 9.94
CA LEU A 831 -10.45 9.00 9.80
C LEU A 831 -11.28 10.04 9.04
N LEU A 832 -11.94 9.66 7.95
CA LEU A 832 -12.82 10.54 7.18
C LEU A 832 -14.03 10.98 8.01
N GLU A 833 -14.61 10.10 8.83
CA GLU A 833 -15.65 10.48 9.79
C GLU A 833 -15.13 11.51 10.80
N THR A 834 -13.92 11.31 11.32
CA THR A 834 -13.26 12.27 12.23
C THR A 834 -13.04 13.63 11.56
N VAL A 835 -12.61 13.64 10.29
CA VAL A 835 -12.44 14.87 9.51
C VAL A 835 -13.78 15.61 9.36
N GLU A 836 -14.89 14.92 9.10
CA GLU A 836 -16.21 15.57 9.01
C GLU A 836 -16.69 16.10 10.36
N VAL A 837 -16.40 15.40 11.47
CA VAL A 837 -16.67 15.89 12.83
C VAL A 837 -15.91 17.18 13.10
N VAL A 838 -14.60 17.22 12.82
CA VAL A 838 -13.78 18.44 12.98
C VAL A 838 -14.30 19.57 12.08
N ARG A 839 -14.68 19.26 10.83
CA ARG A 839 -15.24 20.24 9.90
C ARG A 839 -16.54 20.87 10.40
N GLN A 840 -17.40 20.08 11.03
CA GLN A 840 -18.65 20.57 11.61
C GLN A 840 -18.42 21.39 12.89
N LEU A 841 -17.50 20.95 13.75
CA LEU A 841 -17.33 21.49 15.10
C LEU A 841 -16.38 22.69 15.15
N ALA A 842 -15.27 22.69 14.41
CA ALA A 842 -14.25 23.73 14.49
C ALA A 842 -14.79 25.15 14.22
N PRO A 843 -15.67 25.40 13.22
CA PRO A 843 -16.23 26.73 12.98
C PRO A 843 -17.19 27.22 14.07
N MET A 844 -17.75 26.30 14.87
CA MET A 844 -18.69 26.59 15.96
C MET A 844 -17.99 26.70 17.32
N ALA A 845 -16.73 26.24 17.41
CA ALA A 845 -16.01 26.12 18.66
C ALA A 845 -15.75 27.47 19.34
N GLY A 846 -16.19 27.58 20.60
CA GLY A 846 -15.91 28.73 21.45
C GLY A 846 -14.50 28.67 22.07
N ARG A 847 -14.14 29.69 22.86
CA ARG A 847 -12.94 29.67 23.69
C ARG A 847 -13.28 29.14 25.07
N VAL A 848 -12.44 28.24 25.60
CA VAL A 848 -12.47 27.80 26.99
C VAL A 848 -11.07 27.84 27.58
N ASP A 849 -10.91 28.54 28.70
CA ASP A 849 -9.67 28.57 29.49
C ASP A 849 -9.82 27.67 30.72
N PHE A 850 -8.96 26.67 30.86
CA PHE A 850 -8.96 25.75 32.01
C PHE A 850 -7.93 26.11 33.08
N ASP A 851 -7.13 27.16 32.87
CA ASP A 851 -6.05 27.60 33.76
C ASP A 851 -6.56 28.13 35.13
N ILE A 852 -7.88 28.18 35.32
CA ILE A 852 -8.56 28.64 36.53
C ILE A 852 -9.64 27.62 36.90
N ALA A 853 -9.76 27.34 38.21
CA ALA A 853 -10.81 26.47 38.73
C ALA A 853 -12.20 26.94 38.28
N SER A 854 -12.93 26.06 37.62
CA SER A 854 -14.16 26.41 36.91
C SER A 854 -15.19 25.29 37.01
N PHE A 855 -16.46 25.65 37.10
CA PHE A 855 -17.56 24.70 36.97
C PHE A 855 -17.88 24.49 35.50
N GLU A 856 -18.10 23.25 35.10
CA GLU A 856 -18.63 22.92 33.77
C GLU A 856 -19.98 22.22 33.92
N LEU A 857 -20.93 22.63 33.08
CA LEU A 857 -22.23 21.97 32.96
C LEU A 857 -22.12 20.92 31.85
N VAL A 858 -22.28 19.66 32.23
CA VAL A 858 -22.12 18.51 31.33
C VAL A 858 -23.43 17.72 31.29
N ALA A 859 -23.85 17.32 30.08
CA ALA A 859 -24.98 16.42 29.89
C ALA A 859 -24.53 14.95 29.96
N ASP A 860 -25.33 14.09 30.60
CA ASP A 860 -25.16 12.63 30.55
C ASP A 860 -25.73 12.04 29.23
N GLU A 861 -25.59 10.72 29.04
CA GLU A 861 -26.09 10.00 27.84
C GLU A 861 -27.60 10.19 27.61
N ASP A 862 -28.37 10.47 28.67
CA ASP A 862 -29.81 10.72 28.64
C ASP A 862 -30.14 12.22 28.43
N GLN A 863 -29.13 13.04 28.08
CA GLN A 863 -29.20 14.50 27.97
C GLN A 863 -29.61 15.21 29.26
N ARG A 864 -29.27 14.67 30.43
CA ARG A 864 -29.49 15.33 31.71
C ARG A 864 -28.22 16.01 32.20
N TRP A 865 -28.37 17.26 32.57
CA TRP A 865 -27.29 18.16 32.93
C TRP A 865 -26.92 18.06 34.40
N ARG A 866 -25.63 18.02 34.69
CA ARG A 866 -25.04 18.14 36.02
C ARG A 866 -23.83 19.06 35.98
N TRP A 867 -23.45 19.59 37.14
CA TRP A 867 -22.22 20.37 37.26
C TRP A 867 -21.03 19.45 37.59
N ARG A 868 -19.83 19.81 37.15
CA ARG A 868 -18.57 19.31 37.71
C ARG A 868 -17.62 20.47 37.97
N LEU A 869 -16.88 20.43 39.07
CA LEU A 869 -15.79 21.38 39.30
C LEU A 869 -14.49 20.81 38.75
N ILE A 870 -13.76 21.67 38.05
CA ILE A 870 -12.48 21.37 37.43
C ILE A 870 -11.41 22.19 38.13
N ASP A 871 -10.22 21.61 38.33
CA ASP A 871 -9.04 22.35 38.78
C ASP A 871 -8.32 23.06 37.61
N GLU A 872 -7.22 23.74 37.94
CA GLU A 872 -6.36 24.47 36.98
C GLU A 872 -5.64 23.54 35.99
N ASP A 873 -5.58 22.23 36.29
CA ASP A 873 -4.97 21.20 35.43
C ASP A 873 -6.03 20.51 34.54
N GLY A 874 -7.29 20.98 34.55
CA GLY A 874 -8.39 20.37 33.81
C GLY A 874 -8.96 19.10 34.45
N ARG A 875 -8.53 18.69 35.65
CA ARG A 875 -9.02 17.48 36.33
C ARG A 875 -10.33 17.76 37.05
N THR A 876 -11.24 16.80 36.99
CA THR A 876 -12.48 16.88 37.77
C THR A 876 -12.17 16.62 39.24
N VAL A 877 -12.50 17.57 40.12
CA VAL A 877 -12.31 17.44 41.57
C VAL A 877 -13.60 17.10 42.30
N ALA A 878 -14.73 17.57 41.78
CA ALA A 878 -16.05 17.34 42.36
C ALA A 878 -17.12 17.25 41.26
N SER A 879 -18.21 16.53 41.53
CA SER A 879 -19.35 16.43 40.61
C SER A 879 -20.67 16.52 41.35
N GLY A 880 -21.68 17.07 40.68
CA GLY A 880 -23.05 17.08 41.14
C GLY A 880 -23.68 15.68 41.11
N SER A 881 -24.32 15.31 42.22
CA SER A 881 -25.07 14.04 42.34
C SER A 881 -26.49 14.16 41.77
N GLU A 882 -27.01 15.38 41.65
CA GLU A 882 -28.30 15.68 41.04
C GLU A 882 -28.15 15.92 39.53
N THR A 883 -29.18 15.54 38.76
CA THR A 883 -29.24 15.74 37.31
C THR A 883 -30.49 16.54 36.94
N HIS A 884 -30.42 17.33 35.86
CA HIS A 884 -31.46 18.27 35.47
C HIS A 884 -31.80 18.15 33.99
N GLU A 885 -33.07 18.31 33.61
CA GLU A 885 -33.51 18.16 32.21
C GLU A 885 -32.97 19.25 31.27
N THR A 886 -32.50 20.39 31.79
CA THR A 886 -32.04 21.53 30.97
C THR A 886 -30.81 22.17 31.59
N VAL A 887 -29.96 22.75 30.74
CA VAL A 887 -28.78 23.52 31.18
C VAL A 887 -29.16 24.70 32.08
N ASP A 888 -30.28 25.38 31.82
CA ASP A 888 -30.76 26.49 32.64
C ASP A 888 -31.14 26.02 34.07
N ALA A 889 -31.74 24.83 34.19
CA ALA A 889 -32.05 24.25 35.48
C ALA A 889 -30.78 23.83 36.24
N ALA A 890 -29.80 23.26 35.55
CA ALA A 890 -28.51 22.92 36.13
C ALA A 890 -27.72 24.16 36.57
N ARG A 891 -27.72 25.23 35.77
CA ARG A 891 -27.09 26.51 36.12
C ARG A 891 -27.71 27.11 37.38
N LYS A 892 -29.04 27.07 37.48
CA LYS A 892 -29.74 27.53 38.68
C LYS A 892 -29.42 26.67 39.91
N ALA A 893 -29.38 25.35 39.75
CA ALA A 893 -29.00 24.45 40.84
C ALA A 893 -27.54 24.65 41.28
N LEU A 894 -26.64 24.98 40.34
CA LEU A 894 -25.26 25.30 40.65
C LEU A 894 -25.12 26.57 41.51
N GLU A 895 -25.93 27.61 41.26
CA GLU A 895 -25.98 28.80 42.12
C GLU A 895 -26.37 28.44 43.56
N ASP A 896 -27.38 27.57 43.74
CA ASP A 896 -27.77 27.06 45.06
C ASP A 896 -26.63 26.24 45.71
N VAL A 897 -25.93 25.43 44.92
CA VAL A 897 -24.77 24.63 45.38
C VAL A 897 -23.60 25.51 45.82
N ARG A 898 -23.34 26.63 45.14
CA ARG A 898 -22.29 27.59 45.56
C ARG A 898 -22.57 28.14 46.96
N GLU A 899 -23.80 28.54 47.23
CA GLU A 899 -24.21 29.00 48.57
C GLU A 899 -24.06 27.87 49.61
N LEU A 900 -24.39 26.62 49.25
CA LEU A 900 -24.19 25.46 50.12
C LEU A 900 -22.72 25.20 50.44
N ILE A 901 -21.81 25.31 49.45
CA ILE A 901 -20.37 25.12 49.62
C ILE A 901 -19.79 26.13 50.61
N GLU A 902 -20.19 27.40 50.50
CA GLU A 902 -19.76 28.47 51.42
C GLU A 902 -20.16 28.13 52.87
N LEU A 903 -21.43 27.79 53.08
CA LEU A 903 -22.02 27.57 54.40
C LEU A 903 -21.71 26.20 55.01
N ALA A 904 -21.27 25.22 54.21
CA ALA A 904 -21.13 23.84 54.65
C ALA A 904 -20.03 23.67 55.72
N SER A 905 -20.36 22.92 56.77
CA SER A 905 -19.39 22.46 57.77
C SER A 905 -18.69 21.17 57.34
N ILE A 906 -17.50 20.88 57.84
CA ILE A 906 -16.78 19.61 57.56
C ILE A 906 -17.06 18.64 58.72
N LEU A 907 -17.60 17.47 58.41
CA LEU A 907 -17.98 16.40 59.34
C LEU A 907 -17.31 15.08 58.94
N GLU A 908 -16.84 14.32 59.91
CA GLU A 908 -16.20 13.01 59.71
C GLU A 908 -17.13 11.91 60.23
N ILE A 909 -17.35 10.88 59.41
CA ILE A 909 -18.09 9.67 59.79
C ILE A 909 -17.03 8.61 60.12
N ASP A 910 -16.77 8.41 61.42
CA ASP A 910 -15.78 7.44 61.93
C ASP A 910 -16.43 6.22 62.61
N SER A 911 -17.75 6.18 62.62
CA SER A 911 -18.55 5.19 63.32
C SER A 911 -19.97 5.13 62.75
N VAL A 912 -20.62 3.98 62.95
CA VAL A 912 -22.03 3.79 62.57
C VAL A 912 -22.88 4.89 63.21
N SER A 913 -23.75 5.55 62.45
CA SER A 913 -24.58 6.65 62.93
C SER A 913 -25.99 6.56 62.36
N PHE A 914 -26.96 6.93 63.18
CA PHE A 914 -28.29 7.24 62.65
C PHE A 914 -28.35 8.70 62.19
N GLU A 915 -28.88 8.91 60.99
CA GLU A 915 -29.12 10.22 60.37
C GLU A 915 -30.60 10.44 60.09
N LEU A 916 -31.02 11.71 60.11
CA LEU A 916 -32.38 12.13 59.77
C LEU A 916 -32.41 12.71 58.36
N HIS A 917 -33.31 12.20 57.53
CA HIS A 917 -33.53 12.66 56.16
C HIS A 917 -34.97 13.14 55.97
N THR A 918 -35.18 14.10 55.07
CA THR A 918 -36.53 14.47 54.60
C THR A 918 -36.98 13.54 53.48
N ALA A 919 -38.25 13.11 53.54
CA ALA A 919 -38.95 12.37 52.49
C ALA A 919 -40.19 13.17 52.03
N GLU A 920 -40.85 12.74 50.94
CA GLU A 920 -42.00 13.47 50.33
C GLU A 920 -43.11 13.82 51.35
N ASP A 921 -43.34 12.97 52.35
CA ASP A 921 -44.41 13.11 53.35
C ASP A 921 -43.91 13.31 54.80
N GLY A 922 -42.65 13.73 55.02
CA GLY A 922 -42.12 14.00 56.37
C GLY A 922 -40.64 13.64 56.57
N TRP A 923 -40.30 13.03 57.71
CA TRP A 923 -38.94 12.66 58.10
C TRP A 923 -38.77 11.14 58.15
N VAL A 924 -37.65 10.65 57.63
CA VAL A 924 -37.22 9.24 57.76
C VAL A 924 -35.88 9.22 58.48
N TRP A 925 -35.57 8.11 59.14
CA TRP A 925 -34.23 7.90 59.71
C TRP A 925 -33.49 6.82 58.91
N GLN A 926 -32.19 6.99 58.75
CA GLN A 926 -31.29 6.03 58.11
C GLN A 926 -30.17 5.65 59.07
N LEU A 927 -29.84 4.37 59.15
CA LEU A 927 -28.67 3.85 59.84
C LEU A 927 -27.55 3.73 58.82
N ILE A 928 -26.53 4.56 58.95
CA ILE A 928 -25.37 4.61 58.06
C ILE A 928 -24.19 3.94 58.76
N ASP A 929 -23.45 3.09 58.06
CA ASP A 929 -22.23 2.49 58.59
C ASP A 929 -21.03 3.47 58.57
N GLU A 930 -19.89 3.03 59.10
CA GLU A 930 -18.64 3.82 59.12
C GLU A 930 -18.07 4.11 57.72
N TYR A 931 -18.60 3.46 56.68
CA TYR A 931 -18.20 3.61 55.27
C TYR A 931 -19.20 4.45 54.47
N GLY A 932 -20.14 5.13 55.14
CA GLY A 932 -21.15 5.96 54.47
C GLY A 932 -22.29 5.19 53.80
N THR A 933 -22.41 3.87 54.01
CA THR A 933 -23.46 3.03 53.40
C THR A 933 -24.69 2.95 54.29
N THR A 934 -25.88 3.19 53.71
CA THR A 934 -27.16 2.99 54.41
C THR A 934 -27.43 1.49 54.62
N MET A 935 -27.37 1.07 55.88
CA MET A 935 -27.62 -0.31 56.30
C MET A 935 -29.11 -0.63 56.45
N ALA A 936 -29.84 0.32 57.02
CA ALA A 936 -31.26 0.19 57.30
C ALA A 936 -31.94 1.56 57.28
N GLU A 937 -33.20 1.60 56.90
CA GLU A 937 -34.01 2.82 56.90
C GLU A 937 -35.36 2.57 57.54
N SER A 938 -35.99 3.63 58.03
CA SER A 938 -37.34 3.57 58.59
C SER A 938 -38.36 3.19 57.52
N THR A 939 -39.20 2.20 57.81
CA THR A 939 -40.35 1.79 56.99
C THR A 939 -41.51 2.80 57.01
N GLN A 940 -41.47 3.76 57.93
CA GLN A 940 -42.48 4.80 58.11
C GLN A 940 -41.87 6.19 57.99
N THR A 941 -42.69 7.11 57.50
CA THR A 941 -42.39 8.54 57.47
C THR A 941 -43.04 9.22 58.67
N TYR A 942 -42.27 10.01 59.40
CA TYR A 942 -42.71 10.71 60.61
C TYR A 942 -43.03 12.18 60.30
N GLU A 943 -44.12 12.72 60.85
CA GLU A 943 -44.54 14.10 60.55
C GLU A 943 -43.50 15.16 60.94
N ASN A 944 -42.68 14.90 61.97
CA ASN A 944 -41.68 15.85 62.45
C ASN A 944 -40.39 15.16 62.95
N ARG A 945 -39.29 15.93 63.01
CA ARG A 945 -37.97 15.48 63.46
C ARG A 945 -37.97 14.86 64.86
N THR A 946 -38.86 15.31 65.75
CA THR A 946 -38.90 14.79 67.13
C THR A 946 -39.40 13.37 67.16
N ASP A 947 -40.46 13.08 66.39
CA ASP A 947 -41.06 11.75 66.30
C ASP A 947 -40.11 10.75 65.62
N ALA A 948 -39.45 11.16 64.53
CA ALA A 948 -38.42 10.33 63.87
C ALA A 948 -37.27 9.97 64.82
N ARG A 949 -36.86 10.94 65.66
CA ARG A 949 -35.82 10.74 66.66
C ARG A 949 -36.26 9.84 67.81
N GLU A 950 -37.52 9.91 68.23
CA GLU A 950 -38.06 9.02 69.26
C GLU A 950 -38.08 7.57 68.73
N ALA A 951 -38.54 7.37 67.50
CA ALA A 951 -38.54 6.05 66.85
C ALA A 951 -37.13 5.46 66.69
N MET A 952 -36.15 6.28 66.30
CA MET A 952 -34.74 5.89 66.25
C MET A 952 -34.19 5.46 67.62
N ASN A 953 -34.56 6.17 68.70
CA ASN A 953 -34.17 5.77 70.06
C ASN A 953 -34.82 4.44 70.48
N ASP A 954 -36.07 4.20 70.07
CA ASP A 954 -36.75 2.94 70.32
C ASP A 954 -36.09 1.77 69.59
N VAL A 955 -35.72 1.96 68.32
CA VAL A 955 -34.95 0.96 67.54
C VAL A 955 -33.61 0.68 68.20
N LYS A 956 -32.89 1.73 68.61
CA LYS A 956 -31.60 1.59 69.30
C LYS A 956 -31.72 0.86 70.64
N ALA A 957 -32.80 1.05 71.36
CA ALA A 957 -33.03 0.42 72.67
C ALA A 957 -33.50 -1.05 72.57
N GLN A 958 -34.25 -1.41 71.52
CA GLN A 958 -34.96 -2.69 71.46
C GLN A 958 -34.42 -3.66 70.41
N ALA A 959 -33.88 -3.18 69.28
CA ALA A 959 -33.41 -4.03 68.19
C ALA A 959 -32.24 -4.98 68.55
N PRO A 960 -31.24 -4.59 69.39
CA PRO A 960 -30.12 -5.48 69.74
C PRO A 960 -30.54 -6.78 70.42
N ASP A 961 -31.62 -6.76 71.20
CA ASP A 961 -32.17 -7.91 71.93
C ASP A 961 -33.31 -8.63 71.16
N GLY A 962 -33.54 -8.25 69.90
CA GLY A 962 -34.61 -8.80 69.05
C GLY A 962 -34.38 -10.26 68.65
N TRP A 963 -35.46 -11.03 68.51
CA TRP A 963 -35.42 -12.44 68.09
C TRP A 963 -35.63 -12.52 66.56
N ILE A 964 -34.87 -13.37 65.87
CA ILE A 964 -34.98 -13.53 64.41
C ILE A 964 -36.13 -14.49 64.09
N THR A 965 -37.02 -14.09 63.20
CA THR A 965 -38.09 -14.94 62.64
C THR A 965 -38.03 -14.85 61.12
N PHE A 966 -38.11 -15.99 60.43
CA PHE A 966 -38.16 -16.04 58.96
C PHE A 966 -39.61 -16.19 58.49
N THR A 967 -40.01 -15.39 57.50
CA THR A 967 -41.33 -15.36 56.87
C THR A 967 -41.16 -15.47 55.35
N GLU A 968 -42.07 -16.17 54.66
CA GLU A 968 -42.16 -16.19 53.18
C GLU A 968 -42.98 -15.03 52.65
#